data_AF-A0A1U9K727-F1
#
_entry.id   AF-A0A1U9K727-F1
#
_cell.length_a   1.000
_cell.length_b   1.000
_cell.length_c   1.000
_cell.angle_alpha   90.00
_cell.angle_beta   90.00
_cell.angle_gamma   90.00
#
_symmetry.space_group_name_H-M   'P 1'
#
loop_
_entity.id
_entity.type
_entity.pdbx_description
1 polymer ?
#
loop_
_entity_poly.entity_id
_entity_poly.type
_entity_poly.pdbx_seq_one_letter_code
_entity_poly.pdbx_strand_id
1 'polypeptide(L)'
;MPPKHLKRIICTFLVTVLLLATPFTAFAGDPGDPRQEPAAVGNGGAVATEHVEASQAAISILKKGGNAVDAAVAAAAAQGVTRPYSGGIGGGGFMHIYLADEDRSVILDHVTETSENFGPESYINPETGTLYPSNIRSSSGMATGIPGAVKAWEQALEEHGTMSLKEVLQPAIEIAEKGFPADPNFIRETAENADRFRLFESTKELYLDENGDVPEPGTIMKNPDLAQTYRLIAEHGSDIFYEGEIAEAIIDTIHNPPVVENPEHEVLAGNMTMDDLRNYEVIRRDPTHIRYRGYDVYSVPPSSSGVTVSQILNILEAYDLADMPKTKALHYFLEASRYAFADRSAYLGDPAHTLVPVTGLLSKGYAAERRQKIRDDYASIGQVAPGNPWPYEEDPDRQPDPPPEDSVAFHYDFSGNDGDPWDKTVFANLHSWPSTPAGATFRIQQNTGQVVLDNRQQGNGSAYGRATPDMRPLQESELLVRFRFDELGNDQRLRLWIQADAFSSGSSMAENGYGVELNAETKRLILRGRENGSSTTYGSIDTDLTTDWHWLRLRAQGDQLSVRLWHGEENEPDDWDIVHQLSEEEQAHHAWGKVLLSFINFDYDSGNTIYLDEVTVNDLSSGAQHEKELEGAGASEGEDSEEPTETIHLSVSDRDGNIVSYTSTINSIGGNGMVVPGYGFLLNNGFSGRIPSQDPDHPNYPRPGLRMLSAMSPTIVTKDGDPVMTVGAPSSNRIITTIVQIIMNKLDLGMTLPEAIAEPRLSQRNLSDAKAEYEEIFLDEYGTLLDELEAMGHTFKPDTAVQGISAATGLEFLSDGSVRAAAEPTRRGGGSAMAIDMEDIEEPPSEETSVAHMKALVERFVDEGEIKRSETARLLQTHLTAVGHYEDTGALDKAVQHMTSFKRLLDHQLGKEEISEYAADTLKSHADQLIEKWQ
;
A
#
# COMPACT_ATOMS: atom_id res chain seq x y z
N MET A 1 61.64 5.53 63.34
CA MET A 1 61.91 4.69 62.15
C MET A 1 62.43 3.33 62.62
N PRO A 2 61.94 2.20 62.09
CA PRO A 2 60.70 2.17 61.33
C PRO A 2 59.65 1.08 61.65
N PRO A 3 58.39 1.38 61.29
CA PRO A 3 57.24 1.13 62.15
C PRO A 3 55.97 0.51 61.46
N LYS A 4 54.97 0.15 62.29
CA LYS A 4 53.51 0.45 62.18
C LYS A 4 52.67 -0.18 61.03
N HIS A 5 51.72 -1.09 61.32
CA HIS A 5 50.28 -0.87 61.62
C HIS A 5 49.39 -1.28 60.41
N LEU A 6 48.17 -1.83 60.47
CA LEU A 6 47.18 -2.11 61.53
C LEU A 6 45.88 -2.70 60.88
N LYS A 7 45.17 -3.59 61.61
CA LYS A 7 43.73 -4.00 61.54
C LYS A 7 43.22 -4.65 60.23
N ARG A 8 42.27 -5.60 60.18
CA ARG A 8 41.48 -6.53 61.04
C ARG A 8 40.23 -6.83 60.20
N ILE A 9 39.90 -8.10 59.98
CA ILE A 9 38.75 -8.60 59.19
C ILE A 9 37.53 -8.80 60.13
N ILE A 10 36.30 -8.59 59.61
CA ILE A 10 35.05 -9.39 59.79
C ILE A 10 33.75 -8.51 59.73
N CYS A 11 32.84 -8.93 58.82
CA CYS A 11 31.35 -8.81 58.66
C CYS A 11 30.56 -7.74 59.46
N THR A 12 29.53 -7.04 58.96
CA THR A 12 28.33 -7.49 58.20
C THR A 12 27.49 -6.28 57.67
N PHE A 13 26.64 -6.52 56.63
CA PHE A 13 25.43 -5.79 56.17
C PHE A 13 25.57 -4.43 55.43
N LEU A 14 25.20 -4.43 54.14
CA LEU A 14 24.22 -3.48 53.60
C LEU A 14 23.55 -4.03 52.32
N VAL A 15 22.25 -3.79 52.24
CA VAL A 15 21.29 -4.15 51.19
C VAL A 15 21.66 -3.50 49.85
N THR A 16 21.59 -4.25 48.74
CA THR A 16 21.65 -3.68 47.38
C THR A 16 20.43 -4.15 46.61
N VAL A 17 19.60 -3.18 46.21
CA VAL A 17 18.45 -3.33 45.33
C VAL A 17 18.95 -3.79 43.96
N LEU A 18 18.51 -4.96 43.51
CA LEU A 18 18.72 -5.42 42.14
C LEU A 18 17.69 -4.72 41.23
N LEU A 19 18.15 -3.77 40.44
CA LEU A 19 17.46 -3.35 39.22
C LEU A 19 17.73 -4.42 38.16
N LEU A 20 16.69 -5.16 37.80
CA LEU A 20 16.68 -6.05 36.63
C LEU A 20 16.65 -5.15 35.38
N ALA A 21 17.82 -4.87 34.83
CA ALA A 21 17.93 -4.42 33.45
C ALA A 21 17.85 -5.68 32.57
N THR A 22 16.76 -5.83 31.82
CA THR A 22 16.69 -6.74 30.68
C THR A 22 17.68 -6.26 29.60
N PRO A 23 18.47 -7.15 28.99
CA PRO A 23 19.37 -6.74 27.92
C PRO A 23 18.54 -6.51 26.66
N PHE A 24 18.46 -5.26 26.20
CA PHE A 24 18.21 -4.98 24.79
C PHE A 24 19.38 -5.57 24.00
N THR A 25 19.12 -6.60 23.20
CA THR A 25 20.04 -7.05 22.16
C THR A 25 20.14 -5.95 21.12
N ALA A 26 21.30 -5.31 21.03
CA ALA A 26 21.61 -4.34 20.00
C ALA A 26 21.75 -5.08 18.65
N PHE A 27 20.85 -4.77 17.72
CA PHE A 27 20.93 -5.19 16.33
C PHE A 27 22.14 -4.53 15.67
N ALA A 28 23.02 -5.34 15.07
CA ALA A 28 24.17 -4.85 14.32
C ALA A 28 23.77 -4.57 12.87
N GLY A 29 23.03 -3.47 12.66
CA GLY A 29 22.98 -2.76 11.37
C GLY A 29 23.96 -1.59 11.36
N ASP A 30 24.33 -1.08 10.19
CA ASP A 30 25.07 0.19 10.08
C ASP A 30 24.24 1.27 10.80
N PRO A 31 24.76 1.95 11.84
CA PRO A 31 23.92 2.85 12.62
C PRO A 31 23.41 3.96 11.72
N GLY A 32 22.08 4.08 11.61
CA GLY A 32 21.41 5.23 11.01
C GLY A 32 21.78 6.53 11.74
N ASP A 33 21.11 7.64 11.41
CA ASP A 33 21.38 8.90 12.11
C ASP A 33 21.22 8.68 13.64
N PRO A 34 22.25 8.94 14.47
CA PRO A 34 22.22 8.65 15.90
C PRO A 34 21.19 9.49 16.67
N ARG A 35 20.53 10.45 16.02
CA ARG A 35 19.41 11.24 16.55
C ARG A 35 18.06 10.55 16.34
N GLN A 36 17.99 9.49 15.53
CA GLN A 36 16.78 8.72 15.28
C GLN A 36 16.52 7.76 16.45
N GLU A 37 15.56 8.13 17.28
CA GLU A 37 15.01 7.28 18.33
C GLU A 37 13.74 6.60 17.81
N PRO A 38 13.59 5.26 17.94
CA PRO A 38 12.46 4.53 17.38
C PRO A 38 11.19 4.64 18.23
N ALA A 39 11.28 5.15 19.46
CA ALA A 39 10.13 5.34 20.32
C ALA A 39 10.28 6.55 21.23
N ALA A 40 9.19 7.27 21.43
CA ALA A 40 9.10 8.40 22.37
C ALA A 40 7.74 8.41 23.05
N VAL A 41 7.63 8.99 24.24
CA VAL A 41 6.38 9.11 25.00
C VAL A 41 6.25 10.53 25.52
N GLY A 42 5.06 11.12 25.40
CA GLY A 42 4.74 12.45 25.92
C GLY A 42 3.23 12.67 26.03
N ASN A 43 2.79 13.80 26.58
CA ASN A 43 1.37 14.10 26.80
C ASN A 43 0.88 15.42 26.15
N GLY A 44 1.76 16.15 25.44
CA GLY A 44 1.42 17.39 24.72
C GLY A 44 1.32 17.22 23.20
N GLY A 45 1.73 16.06 22.67
CA GLY A 45 1.72 15.75 21.25
C GLY A 45 2.85 14.79 20.89
N ALA A 46 2.67 14.03 19.82
CA ALA A 46 3.60 12.98 19.41
C ALA A 46 3.66 12.85 17.89
N VAL A 47 4.84 12.51 17.37
CA VAL A 47 5.15 12.43 15.94
C VAL A 47 6.00 11.21 15.66
N ALA A 48 5.70 10.50 14.57
CA ALA A 48 6.58 9.48 14.00
C ALA A 48 6.72 9.67 12.49
N THR A 49 7.96 9.72 11.99
CA THR A 49 8.32 9.94 10.57
C THR A 49 9.48 9.03 10.15
N GLU A 50 9.83 9.00 8.85
CA GLU A 50 10.98 8.22 8.33
C GLU A 50 12.33 8.95 8.47
N HIS A 51 12.33 10.21 8.89
CA HIS A 51 13.56 10.99 9.05
C HIS A 51 13.46 12.00 10.19
N VAL A 52 14.57 12.16 10.91
CA VAL A 52 14.67 13.03 12.10
C VAL A 52 14.30 14.49 11.84
N GLU A 53 14.71 15.06 10.70
CA GLU A 53 14.42 16.47 10.37
C GLU A 53 12.91 16.70 10.17
N ALA A 54 12.18 15.69 9.68
CA ALA A 54 10.72 15.77 9.54
C ALA A 54 9.99 15.67 10.89
N SER A 55 10.47 14.80 11.79
CA SER A 55 9.96 14.77 13.17
C SER A 55 10.22 16.09 13.88
N GLN A 56 11.41 16.69 13.72
CA GLN A 56 11.73 17.99 14.30
C GLN A 56 10.88 19.12 13.72
N ALA A 57 10.59 19.11 12.41
CA ALA A 57 9.70 20.07 11.77
C ALA A 57 8.30 20.04 12.43
N ALA A 58 7.68 18.87 12.54
CA ALA A 58 6.38 18.73 13.19
C ALA A 58 6.42 19.10 14.68
N ILE A 59 7.42 18.66 15.44
CA ILE A 59 7.58 19.02 16.85
C ILE A 59 7.74 20.53 17.02
N SER A 60 8.43 21.21 16.11
CA SER A 60 8.55 22.67 16.15
C SER A 60 7.21 23.39 15.96
N ILE A 61 6.29 22.81 15.20
CA ILE A 61 4.94 23.33 14.99
C ILE A 61 4.05 23.05 16.21
N LEU A 62 4.09 21.83 16.75
CA LEU A 62 3.36 21.48 17.98
C LEU A 62 3.80 22.36 19.16
N LYS A 63 5.11 22.61 19.30
CA LYS A 63 5.64 23.51 20.34
C LYS A 63 5.15 24.94 20.19
N LYS A 64 4.87 25.42 18.98
CA LYS A 64 4.32 26.76 18.73
C LYS A 64 2.80 26.83 18.89
N GLY A 65 2.17 25.75 19.37
CA GLY A 65 0.73 25.66 19.58
C GLY A 65 -0.08 25.23 18.35
N GLY A 66 0.57 24.80 17.27
CA GLY A 66 -0.10 24.22 16.11
C GLY A 66 -0.71 22.86 16.44
N ASN A 67 -1.72 22.46 15.69
CA ASN A 67 -2.42 21.19 15.91
C ASN A 67 -1.81 20.04 15.07
N ALA A 68 -2.41 18.85 15.14
CA ALA A 68 -1.90 17.67 14.44
C ALA A 68 -1.87 17.83 12.92
N VAL A 69 -2.80 18.60 12.33
CA VAL A 69 -2.87 18.89 10.89
C VAL A 69 -1.73 19.83 10.49
N ASP A 70 -1.52 20.91 11.23
CA ASP A 70 -0.42 21.86 10.99
C ASP A 70 0.94 21.13 11.01
N ALA A 71 1.14 20.30 12.04
CA ALA A 71 2.37 19.53 12.22
C ALA A 71 2.54 18.43 11.17
N ALA A 72 1.46 17.78 10.71
CA ALA A 72 1.52 16.79 9.64
C ALA A 72 1.94 17.41 8.30
N VAL A 73 1.43 18.59 7.95
CA VAL A 73 1.86 19.32 6.73
C VAL A 73 3.35 19.69 6.83
N ALA A 74 3.81 20.18 7.98
CA ALA A 74 5.21 20.51 8.18
C ALA A 74 6.13 19.28 8.07
N ALA A 75 5.74 18.14 8.65
CA ALA A 75 6.48 16.88 8.48
C ALA A 75 6.47 16.41 7.01
N ALA A 76 5.33 16.46 6.32
CA ALA A 76 5.23 16.06 4.93
C ALA A 76 6.14 16.89 4.01
N ALA A 77 6.15 18.22 4.19
CA ALA A 77 7.02 19.12 3.44
C ALA A 77 8.51 18.85 3.75
N ALA A 78 8.87 18.62 5.01
CA ALA A 78 10.24 18.27 5.39
C ALA A 78 10.68 16.91 4.81
N GLN A 79 9.81 15.90 4.79
CA GLN A 79 10.11 14.62 4.12
C GLN A 79 10.24 14.79 2.61
N GLY A 80 9.51 15.73 1.98
CA GLY A 80 9.74 16.07 0.57
C GLY A 80 11.15 16.58 0.28
N VAL A 81 11.87 17.07 1.29
CA VAL A 81 13.29 17.47 1.20
C VAL A 81 14.22 16.30 1.53
N THR A 82 13.95 15.55 2.61
CA THR A 82 14.88 14.54 3.16
C THR A 82 14.66 13.11 2.67
N ARG A 83 13.49 12.83 2.09
CA ARG A 83 13.08 11.57 1.45
C ARG A 83 12.43 11.84 0.08
N PRO A 84 13.09 12.63 -0.81
CA PRO A 84 12.47 13.14 -2.03
C PRO A 84 12.12 12.03 -3.05
N TYR A 85 12.74 10.85 -2.90
CA TYR A 85 12.57 9.72 -3.81
C TYR A 85 11.30 8.92 -3.57
N SER A 86 10.60 9.19 -2.47
CA SER A 86 9.53 8.33 -1.97
C SER A 86 8.20 9.05 -1.85
N GLY A 87 8.22 10.37 -1.66
CA GLY A 87 7.04 11.24 -1.65
C GLY A 87 7.42 12.71 -1.72
N GLY A 88 6.45 13.58 -2.00
CA GLY A 88 6.68 15.02 -2.12
C GLY A 88 5.59 15.73 -2.92
N ILE A 89 5.80 17.02 -3.22
CA ILE A 89 4.82 17.87 -3.90
C ILE A 89 4.51 17.45 -5.34
N GLY A 90 5.39 16.68 -5.99
CA GLY A 90 5.14 16.07 -7.30
C GLY A 90 4.33 14.77 -7.25
N GLY A 91 3.81 14.37 -6.09
CA GLY A 91 3.09 13.11 -5.88
C GLY A 91 1.65 13.26 -5.38
N GLY A 92 1.12 12.17 -4.83
CA GLY A 92 -0.25 12.05 -4.30
C GLY A 92 -0.31 11.12 -3.09
N GLY A 93 -1.49 11.00 -2.46
CA GLY A 93 -1.59 10.38 -1.14
C GLY A 93 -2.98 10.41 -0.51
N PHE A 94 -3.04 9.95 0.73
CA PHE A 94 -4.22 10.01 1.59
C PHE A 94 -3.85 10.56 2.96
N MET A 95 -4.50 11.64 3.37
CA MET A 95 -4.41 12.17 4.72
C MET A 95 -5.65 11.76 5.51
N HIS A 96 -5.50 10.85 6.46
CA HIS A 96 -6.57 10.40 7.35
C HIS A 96 -6.49 11.18 8.67
N ILE A 97 -7.47 12.04 8.90
CA ILE A 97 -7.57 12.96 10.04
C ILE A 97 -8.66 12.43 10.97
N TYR A 98 -8.34 12.25 12.24
CA TYR A 98 -9.31 12.01 13.30
C TYR A 98 -9.41 13.28 14.16
N LEU A 99 -10.61 13.84 14.24
CA LEU A 99 -10.96 15.03 15.02
C LEU A 99 -11.56 14.56 16.35
N ALA A 100 -10.84 14.80 17.45
CA ALA A 100 -11.19 14.24 18.74
C ALA A 100 -12.41 14.90 19.38
N ASP A 101 -12.65 16.17 19.11
CA ASP A 101 -13.81 16.93 19.59
C ASP A 101 -15.12 16.52 18.89
N GLU A 102 -15.02 16.07 17.64
CA GLU A 102 -16.13 15.57 16.83
C GLU A 102 -16.34 14.05 16.93
N ASP A 103 -15.37 13.30 17.46
CA ASP A 103 -15.30 11.83 17.37
C ASP A 103 -15.52 11.36 15.92
N ARG A 104 -14.74 11.97 15.00
CA ARG A 104 -14.95 11.79 13.55
C ARG A 104 -13.66 11.68 12.78
N SER A 105 -13.60 10.68 11.90
CA SER A 105 -12.56 10.51 10.90
C SER A 105 -12.94 11.12 9.55
N VAL A 106 -11.97 11.77 8.90
CA VAL A 106 -12.06 12.37 7.57
C VAL A 106 -10.85 11.94 6.75
N ILE A 107 -11.04 11.69 5.46
CA ILE A 107 -9.92 11.44 4.54
C ILE A 107 -9.90 12.52 3.46
N LEU A 108 -8.72 13.10 3.26
CA LEU A 108 -8.41 13.89 2.07
C LEU A 108 -7.68 12.99 1.06
N ASP A 109 -8.40 12.58 0.02
CA ASP A 109 -7.90 11.82 -1.12
C ASP A 109 -7.31 12.77 -2.15
N HIS A 110 -5.98 12.78 -2.20
CA HIS A 110 -5.19 13.59 -3.12
C HIS A 110 -4.28 12.73 -3.98
N VAL A 111 -4.74 11.52 -4.29
CA VAL A 111 -4.04 10.61 -5.19
C VAL A 111 -3.93 11.23 -6.59
N THR A 112 -2.84 10.91 -7.28
CA THR A 112 -2.61 11.40 -8.64
C THR A 112 -3.68 10.91 -9.60
N GLU A 113 -3.96 11.73 -10.60
CA GLU A 113 -5.02 11.52 -11.60
C GLU A 113 -4.44 11.60 -13.02
N THR A 114 -4.93 10.78 -13.94
CA THR A 114 -4.50 10.84 -15.34
C THR A 114 -5.05 12.09 -16.03
N SER A 115 -4.34 12.59 -17.04
CA SER A 115 -4.85 13.67 -17.89
C SER A 115 -6.04 13.22 -18.73
N GLU A 116 -6.81 14.18 -19.25
CA GLU A 116 -7.90 13.94 -20.20
C GLU A 116 -7.44 13.24 -21.50
N ASN A 117 -6.15 13.35 -21.83
CA ASN A 117 -5.55 12.77 -23.03
C ASN A 117 -4.95 11.38 -22.80
N PHE A 118 -4.94 10.87 -21.57
CA PHE A 118 -4.39 9.56 -21.24
C PHE A 118 -5.41 8.44 -21.51
N GLY A 119 -5.00 7.39 -22.21
CA GLY A 119 -5.89 6.31 -22.59
C GLY A 119 -5.15 5.07 -23.10
N PRO A 120 -5.87 4.11 -23.70
CA PRO A 120 -5.30 2.82 -24.06
C PRO A 120 -4.15 2.91 -25.08
N GLU A 121 -4.13 3.96 -25.90
CA GLU A 121 -3.09 4.18 -26.91
C GLU A 121 -1.85 4.92 -26.36
N SER A 122 -1.88 5.40 -25.11
CA SER A 122 -0.81 6.24 -24.53
C SER A 122 0.57 5.56 -24.50
N TYR A 123 0.60 4.23 -24.44
CA TYR A 123 1.84 3.44 -24.45
C TYR A 123 1.97 2.52 -25.66
N ILE A 124 1.18 2.73 -26.71
CA ILE A 124 1.29 1.97 -27.94
C ILE A 124 2.17 2.76 -28.91
N ASN A 125 3.26 2.14 -29.36
CA ASN A 125 4.13 2.75 -30.35
C ASN A 125 3.37 2.85 -31.69
N PRO A 126 3.18 4.06 -32.25
CA PRO A 126 2.36 4.25 -33.44
C PRO A 126 2.98 3.67 -34.73
N GLU A 127 4.29 3.40 -34.74
CA GLU A 127 4.98 2.81 -35.89
C GLU A 127 4.89 1.29 -35.91
N THR A 128 5.01 0.65 -34.73
CA THR A 128 5.05 -0.82 -34.61
C THR A 128 3.72 -1.42 -34.16
N GLY A 129 2.83 -0.64 -33.55
CA GLY A 129 1.61 -1.12 -32.91
C GLY A 129 1.86 -1.94 -31.64
N THR A 130 3.07 -1.90 -31.08
CA THR A 130 3.46 -2.67 -29.89
C THR A 130 3.57 -1.78 -28.65
N LEU A 131 3.40 -2.38 -27.48
CA LEU A 131 3.59 -1.69 -26.20
C LEU A 131 5.04 -1.22 -26.01
N TYR A 132 5.24 -0.01 -25.49
CA TYR A 132 6.56 0.46 -25.05
C TYR A 132 7.07 -0.34 -23.82
N PRO A 133 8.37 -0.72 -23.79
CA PRO A 133 9.00 -1.36 -22.64
C PRO A 133 8.83 -0.60 -21.32
N SER A 134 8.78 -1.31 -20.19
CA SER A 134 8.57 -0.72 -18.85
C SER A 134 9.56 0.40 -18.50
N ASN A 135 10.86 0.24 -18.79
CA ASN A 135 11.87 1.27 -18.51
C ASN A 135 11.62 2.59 -19.26
N ILE A 136 11.12 2.51 -20.50
CA ILE A 136 10.70 3.70 -21.28
C ILE A 136 9.44 4.30 -20.64
N ARG A 137 8.42 3.48 -20.34
CA ARG A 137 7.15 3.96 -19.75
C ARG A 137 7.39 4.68 -18.42
N SER A 138 8.16 4.08 -17.52
CA SER A 138 8.38 4.56 -16.15
C SER A 138 9.20 5.84 -16.07
N SER A 139 10.10 6.08 -17.03
CA SER A 139 10.98 7.25 -17.07
C SER A 139 10.59 8.23 -18.18
N SER A 140 9.30 8.58 -18.25
CA SER A 140 8.73 9.42 -19.30
C SER A 140 7.73 10.44 -18.76
N GLY A 141 7.57 11.56 -19.46
CA GLY A 141 6.54 12.55 -19.19
C GLY A 141 5.13 11.95 -19.23
N MET A 142 4.89 10.98 -20.12
CA MET A 142 3.62 10.26 -20.26
C MET A 142 3.16 9.53 -18.97
N ALA A 143 4.08 9.11 -18.10
CA ALA A 143 3.72 8.43 -16.84
C ALA A 143 3.32 9.38 -15.70
N THR A 144 3.48 10.68 -15.90
CA THR A 144 3.22 11.69 -14.86
C THR A 144 1.73 11.86 -14.65
N GLY A 145 1.26 11.53 -13.45
CA GLY A 145 -0.07 11.90 -12.98
C GLY A 145 -0.11 13.33 -12.44
N ILE A 146 -1.29 13.92 -12.43
CA ILE A 146 -1.52 15.27 -11.87
C ILE A 146 -1.20 15.23 -10.36
N PRO A 147 -0.22 16.01 -9.85
CA PRO A 147 0.14 15.99 -8.43
C PRO A 147 -0.93 16.61 -7.53
N GLY A 148 -1.24 15.97 -6.41
CA GLY A 148 -2.33 16.40 -5.51
C GLY A 148 -1.89 16.97 -4.16
N ALA A 149 -0.63 16.80 -3.78
CA ALA A 149 -0.17 17.06 -2.40
C ALA A 149 -0.35 18.52 -1.95
N VAL A 150 -0.01 19.50 -2.79
CA VAL A 150 -0.05 20.93 -2.41
C VAL A 150 -1.49 21.39 -2.14
N LYS A 151 -2.44 21.00 -3.01
CA LYS A 151 -3.86 21.33 -2.82
C LYS A 151 -4.42 20.68 -1.55
N ALA A 152 -3.98 19.45 -1.24
CA ALA A 152 -4.40 18.76 -0.02
C ALA A 152 -3.89 19.43 1.25
N TRP A 153 -2.66 19.95 1.23
CA TRP A 153 -2.10 20.67 2.37
C TRP A 153 -2.84 21.98 2.62
N GLU A 154 -3.08 22.78 1.57
CA GLU A 154 -3.86 24.01 1.70
C GLU A 154 -5.26 23.72 2.24
N GLN A 155 -5.96 22.76 1.63
CA GLN A 155 -7.30 22.37 2.04
C GLN A 155 -7.34 21.83 3.48
N ALA A 156 -6.37 21.02 3.90
CA ALA A 156 -6.29 20.51 5.27
C ALA A 156 -6.12 21.64 6.29
N LEU A 157 -5.26 22.63 5.99
CA LEU A 157 -5.03 23.77 6.87
C LEU A 157 -6.26 24.69 6.95
N GLU A 158 -6.92 24.94 5.81
CA GLU A 158 -8.14 25.75 5.77
C GLU A 158 -9.31 25.14 6.55
N GLU A 159 -9.45 23.82 6.49
CA GLU A 159 -10.57 23.11 7.11
C GLU A 159 -10.31 22.73 8.56
N HIS A 160 -9.08 22.34 8.87
CA HIS A 160 -8.73 21.65 10.10
C HIS A 160 -7.41 22.12 10.73
N GLY A 161 -6.69 23.06 10.11
CA GLY A 161 -5.47 23.64 10.67
C GLY A 161 -5.71 24.87 11.53
N THR A 162 -4.64 25.33 12.19
CA THR A 162 -4.62 26.58 12.96
C THR A 162 -3.51 27.52 12.51
N MET A 163 -2.62 27.07 11.62
CA MET A 163 -1.49 27.83 11.09
C MET A 163 -1.59 28.01 9.58
N SER A 164 -0.93 29.06 9.08
CA SER A 164 -0.84 29.33 7.64
C SER A 164 0.19 28.41 6.95
N LEU A 165 0.04 28.23 5.63
CA LEU A 165 1.06 27.56 4.78
C LEU A 165 2.46 28.13 5.01
N LYS A 166 2.57 29.45 5.18
CA LYS A 166 3.84 30.14 5.47
C LYS A 166 4.50 29.65 6.76
N GLU A 167 3.72 29.44 7.81
CA GLU A 167 4.24 28.99 9.10
C GLU A 167 4.66 27.52 9.04
N VAL A 168 3.83 26.66 8.45
CA VAL A 168 4.08 25.21 8.42
C VAL A 168 5.14 24.79 7.39
N LEU A 169 5.34 25.56 6.31
CA LEU A 169 6.39 25.28 5.32
C LEU A 169 7.77 25.83 5.72
N GLN A 170 7.82 26.76 6.67
CA GLN A 170 9.08 27.40 7.10
C GLN A 170 10.17 26.40 7.53
N PRO A 171 9.89 25.34 8.32
CA PRO A 171 10.90 24.34 8.65
C PRO A 171 11.49 23.64 7.42
N ALA A 172 10.65 23.26 6.45
CA ALA A 172 11.09 22.60 5.22
C ALA A 172 11.96 23.52 4.34
N ILE A 173 11.60 24.81 4.25
CA ILE A 173 12.41 25.83 3.58
C ILE A 173 13.81 25.87 4.20
N GLU A 174 13.91 25.92 5.53
CA GLU A 174 15.20 25.98 6.22
C GLU A 174 16.04 24.72 6.02
N ILE A 175 15.42 23.54 6.06
CA ILE A 175 16.10 22.26 5.80
C ILE A 175 16.65 22.25 4.37
N ALA A 176 15.87 22.66 3.38
CA ALA A 176 16.26 22.68 1.98
C ALA A 176 17.44 23.66 1.70
N GLU A 177 17.49 24.81 2.38
CA GLU A 177 18.58 25.78 2.22
C GLU A 177 19.86 25.43 2.98
N LYS A 178 19.73 25.08 4.25
CA LYS A 178 20.86 24.76 5.13
C LYS A 178 21.46 23.42 4.73
N GLY A 179 20.60 22.52 4.27
CA GLY A 179 20.91 21.15 3.90
C GLY A 179 20.86 20.19 5.09
N PHE A 180 20.81 18.91 4.75
CA PHE A 180 20.80 17.79 5.70
C PHE A 180 21.87 16.76 5.28
N PRO A 181 22.44 15.99 6.22
CA PRO A 181 23.35 14.91 5.87
C PRO A 181 22.60 13.77 5.16
N ALA A 182 23.06 13.35 4.00
CA ALA A 182 22.57 12.14 3.32
C ALA A 182 22.91 10.90 4.16
N ASP A 183 21.89 10.27 4.73
CA ASP A 183 22.04 9.01 5.46
C ASP A 183 22.22 7.82 4.50
N PRO A 184 22.53 6.61 5.00
CA PRO A 184 22.69 5.44 4.15
C PRO A 184 21.45 5.09 3.30
N ASN A 185 20.24 5.43 3.78
CA ASN A 185 19.01 5.19 3.04
C ASN A 185 18.91 6.10 1.81
N PHE A 186 19.17 7.39 1.99
CA PHE A 186 19.22 8.36 0.91
C PHE A 186 20.24 7.93 -0.15
N ILE A 187 21.47 7.59 0.27
CA ILE A 187 22.53 7.16 -0.67
C ILE A 187 22.15 5.87 -1.40
N ARG A 188 21.53 4.90 -0.72
CA ARG A 188 21.04 3.68 -1.36
C ARG A 188 20.03 4.01 -2.45
N GLU A 189 19.00 4.81 -2.14
CA GLU A 189 17.96 5.18 -3.10
C GLU A 189 18.53 6.02 -4.26
N THR A 190 19.52 6.88 -4.01
CA THR A 190 20.28 7.57 -5.07
C THR A 190 21.01 6.57 -5.97
N ALA A 191 21.65 5.55 -5.39
CA ALA A 191 22.38 4.54 -6.15
C ALA A 191 21.46 3.65 -7.00
N GLU A 192 20.32 3.23 -6.44
CA GLU A 192 19.28 2.46 -7.13
C GLU A 192 18.70 3.23 -8.33
N ASN A 193 18.74 4.57 -8.29
CA ASN A 193 18.23 5.44 -9.36
C ASN A 193 19.32 6.11 -10.20
N ALA A 194 20.60 5.84 -9.97
CA ALA A 194 21.68 6.63 -10.56
C ALA A 194 21.63 6.61 -12.10
N ASP A 195 21.32 5.46 -12.70
CA ASP A 195 21.20 5.35 -14.16
C ASP A 195 20.00 6.15 -14.69
N ARG A 196 18.85 6.10 -14.01
CA ARG A 196 17.69 6.94 -14.35
C ARG A 196 18.00 8.42 -14.20
N PHE A 197 18.65 8.81 -13.11
CA PHE A 197 18.97 10.21 -12.82
C PHE A 197 19.94 10.81 -13.85
N ARG A 198 20.86 10.00 -14.40
CA ARG A 198 21.76 10.42 -15.48
C ARG A 198 21.05 10.69 -16.81
N LEU A 199 19.80 10.27 -16.98
CA LEU A 199 19.01 10.58 -18.19
C LEU A 199 18.58 12.04 -18.24
N PHE A 200 18.48 12.72 -17.08
CA PHE A 200 17.91 14.06 -16.97
C PHE A 200 18.90 15.04 -16.36
N GLU A 201 19.19 16.14 -17.07
CA GLU A 201 20.24 17.08 -16.66
C GLU A 201 19.95 17.73 -15.30
N SER A 202 18.70 18.16 -15.07
CA SER A 202 18.27 18.76 -13.79
C SER A 202 18.38 17.80 -12.61
N THR A 203 18.10 16.52 -12.82
CA THR A 203 18.17 15.50 -11.77
C THR A 203 19.61 15.12 -11.44
N LYS A 204 20.44 14.95 -12.48
CA LYS A 204 21.87 14.71 -12.33
C LYS A 204 22.53 15.84 -11.54
N GLU A 205 22.24 17.10 -11.87
CA GLU A 205 22.81 18.27 -11.18
C GLU A 205 22.41 18.35 -9.70
N LEU A 206 21.22 17.88 -9.34
CA LEU A 206 20.72 17.97 -7.97
C LEU A 206 21.19 16.82 -7.06
N TYR A 207 21.21 15.59 -7.57
CA TYR A 207 21.40 14.39 -6.75
C TYR A 207 22.72 13.65 -6.95
N LEU A 208 23.43 13.90 -8.05
CA LEU A 208 24.74 13.28 -8.31
C LEU A 208 25.86 14.30 -8.08
N ASP A 209 27.07 13.79 -7.87
CA ASP A 209 28.24 14.64 -7.68
C ASP A 209 28.70 15.30 -9.00
N GLU A 210 29.77 16.11 -8.94
CA GLU A 210 30.33 16.82 -10.10
C GLU A 210 30.81 15.90 -11.23
N ASN A 211 31.04 14.61 -10.96
CA ASN A 211 31.41 13.59 -11.93
C ASN A 211 30.19 12.83 -12.48
N GLY A 212 29.01 13.02 -11.90
CA GLY A 212 27.82 12.24 -12.19
C GLY A 212 27.78 10.89 -11.46
N ASP A 213 28.50 10.78 -10.34
CA ASP A 213 28.55 9.62 -9.47
C ASP A 213 27.66 9.82 -8.23
N VAL A 214 27.33 8.71 -7.55
CA VAL A 214 26.52 8.74 -6.32
C VAL A 214 27.33 9.43 -5.21
N PRO A 215 26.75 10.40 -4.46
CA PRO A 215 27.44 11.05 -3.37
C PRO A 215 27.84 10.06 -2.25
N GLU A 216 28.86 10.43 -1.46
CA GLU A 216 29.26 9.63 -0.30
C GLU A 216 28.27 9.84 0.88
N PRO A 217 28.02 8.81 1.72
CA PRO A 217 27.25 8.96 2.95
C PRO A 217 27.77 10.11 3.84
N GLY A 218 26.85 10.91 4.37
CA GLY A 218 27.13 12.09 5.17
C GLY A 218 27.34 13.38 4.36
N THR A 219 27.30 13.33 3.02
CA THR A 219 27.29 14.51 2.16
C THR A 219 26.12 15.42 2.52
N ILE A 220 26.36 16.73 2.67
CA ILE A 220 25.29 17.68 2.96
C ILE A 220 24.53 17.99 1.68
N MET A 221 23.32 17.45 1.56
CA MET A 221 22.42 17.68 0.44
C MET A 221 21.66 18.98 0.63
N LYS A 222 21.58 19.79 -0.42
CA LYS A 222 20.87 21.07 -0.43
C LYS A 222 19.96 21.14 -1.64
N ASN A 223 18.85 21.86 -1.49
CA ASN A 223 17.90 22.07 -2.56
C ASN A 223 17.34 23.50 -2.52
N PRO A 224 18.15 24.51 -2.89
CA PRO A 224 17.73 25.91 -2.84
C PRO A 224 16.53 26.20 -3.76
N ASP A 225 16.38 25.44 -4.85
CA ASP A 225 15.26 25.55 -5.78
C ASP A 225 13.95 25.11 -5.10
N LEU A 226 13.93 23.97 -4.40
CA LEU A 226 12.76 23.54 -3.63
C LEU A 226 12.46 24.49 -2.47
N ALA A 227 13.48 25.06 -1.82
CA ALA A 227 13.27 26.09 -0.81
C ALA A 227 12.55 27.32 -1.40
N GLN A 228 12.93 27.72 -2.61
CA GLN A 228 12.26 28.81 -3.33
C GLN A 228 10.83 28.42 -3.75
N THR A 229 10.62 27.20 -4.23
CA THR A 229 9.28 26.66 -4.55
C THR A 229 8.37 26.70 -3.33
N TYR A 230 8.84 26.28 -2.15
CA TYR A 230 8.05 26.37 -0.92
C TYR A 230 7.77 27.81 -0.48
N ARG A 231 8.66 28.78 -0.77
CA ARG A 231 8.33 30.20 -0.54
C ARG A 231 7.23 30.70 -1.44
N LEU A 232 7.26 30.32 -2.72
CA LEU A 232 6.21 30.71 -3.66
C LEU A 232 4.85 30.14 -3.21
N ILE A 233 4.81 28.86 -2.81
CA ILE A 233 3.59 28.24 -2.26
C ILE A 233 3.17 28.93 -0.96
N ALA A 234 4.12 29.24 -0.06
CA ALA A 234 3.83 29.95 1.18
C ALA A 234 3.28 31.38 0.96
N GLU A 235 3.66 32.05 -0.14
CA GLU A 235 3.23 33.41 -0.46
C GLU A 235 1.92 33.46 -1.26
N HIS A 236 1.73 32.51 -2.17
CA HIS A 236 0.66 32.54 -3.17
C HIS A 236 -0.39 31.44 -3.02
N GLY A 237 -0.24 30.53 -2.04
CA GLY A 237 -1.12 29.38 -1.87
C GLY A 237 -0.91 28.32 -2.94
N SER A 238 -1.89 27.43 -3.13
CA SER A 238 -1.80 26.37 -4.12
C SER A 238 -1.95 26.87 -5.57
N ASP A 239 -2.56 28.03 -5.80
CA ASP A 239 -2.80 28.60 -7.15
C ASP A 239 -1.53 28.70 -7.99
N ILE A 240 -0.39 29.03 -7.37
CA ILE A 240 0.91 29.12 -8.08
C ILE A 240 1.37 27.76 -8.62
N PHE A 241 0.92 26.66 -8.01
CA PHE A 241 1.22 25.28 -8.38
C PHE A 241 0.29 24.71 -9.46
N TYR A 242 -0.96 25.16 -9.51
CA TYR A 242 -1.98 24.63 -10.44
C TYR A 242 -2.33 25.57 -11.60
N GLU A 243 -2.06 26.86 -11.47
CA GLU A 243 -2.37 27.87 -12.49
C GLU A 243 -1.20 28.80 -12.83
N GLY A 244 -0.20 28.88 -11.96
CA GLY A 244 0.92 29.83 -12.05
C GLY A 244 2.20 29.29 -12.66
N GLU A 245 3.34 29.90 -12.30
CA GLU A 245 4.64 29.61 -12.92
C GLU A 245 5.18 28.20 -12.63
N ILE A 246 4.81 27.60 -11.50
CA ILE A 246 5.16 26.20 -11.21
C ILE A 246 4.34 25.26 -12.11
N ALA A 247 3.05 25.56 -12.33
CA ALA A 247 2.20 24.79 -13.22
C ALA A 247 2.74 24.78 -14.65
N GLU A 248 3.13 25.96 -15.16
CA GLU A 248 3.76 26.10 -16.47
C GLU A 248 5.06 25.27 -16.57
N ALA A 249 5.87 25.25 -15.51
CA ALA A 249 7.11 24.48 -15.47
C ALA A 249 6.90 22.96 -15.42
N ILE A 250 5.86 22.49 -14.72
CA ILE A 250 5.45 21.07 -14.75
C ILE A 250 5.09 20.67 -16.18
N ILE A 251 4.23 21.46 -16.85
CA ILE A 251 3.79 21.18 -18.22
C ILE A 251 4.97 21.21 -19.20
N ASP A 252 5.87 22.19 -19.08
CA ASP A 252 7.05 22.25 -19.94
C ASP A 252 7.97 21.05 -19.71
N THR A 253 8.20 20.65 -18.45
CA THR A 253 9.05 19.50 -18.11
C THR A 253 8.52 18.21 -18.70
N ILE A 254 7.21 17.94 -18.64
CA ILE A 254 6.67 16.69 -19.16
C ILE A 254 6.57 16.69 -20.69
N HIS A 255 6.30 17.83 -21.33
CA HIS A 255 6.21 17.94 -22.78
C HIS A 255 7.57 18.02 -23.46
N ASN A 256 8.53 18.65 -22.79
CA ASN A 256 9.91 18.80 -23.21
C ASN A 256 10.86 18.27 -22.12
N PRO A 257 10.91 16.94 -21.89
CA PRO A 257 11.77 16.34 -20.86
C PRO A 257 13.21 16.85 -20.94
N PRO A 258 13.86 17.21 -19.81
CA PRO A 258 15.21 17.77 -19.75
C PRO A 258 16.28 16.68 -19.97
N VAL A 259 16.18 15.96 -21.08
CA VAL A 259 16.96 14.76 -21.38
C VAL A 259 18.35 15.16 -21.89
N VAL A 260 19.36 14.39 -21.50
CA VAL A 260 20.74 14.55 -22.00
C VAL A 260 20.84 14.38 -23.52
N GLU A 261 21.89 14.91 -24.16
CA GLU A 261 22.02 14.92 -25.63
C GLU A 261 21.96 13.52 -26.29
N ASN A 262 22.40 12.47 -25.59
CA ASN A 262 22.41 11.09 -26.07
C ASN A 262 21.87 10.13 -25.00
N PRO A 263 20.55 10.01 -24.80
CA PRO A 263 19.99 9.12 -23.79
C PRO A 263 20.14 7.66 -24.20
N GLU A 264 20.18 6.77 -23.20
CA GLU A 264 20.28 5.32 -23.43
C GLU A 264 19.03 4.74 -24.11
N HIS A 265 17.85 5.31 -23.83
CA HIS A 265 16.58 4.95 -24.42
C HIS A 265 15.69 6.17 -24.67
N GLU A 266 14.62 5.98 -25.44
CA GLU A 266 13.61 7.01 -25.69
C GLU A 266 12.92 7.44 -24.38
N VAL A 267 12.53 8.72 -24.33
CA VAL A 267 11.72 9.33 -23.27
C VAL A 267 10.50 9.93 -23.94
N LEU A 268 9.31 9.43 -23.59
CA LEU A 268 8.05 9.85 -24.17
C LEU A 268 7.61 11.18 -23.56
N ALA A 269 7.22 12.12 -24.43
CA ALA A 269 6.56 13.34 -24.00
C ALA A 269 5.22 13.04 -23.32
N GLY A 270 4.87 13.82 -22.30
CA GLY A 270 3.57 13.80 -21.68
C GLY A 270 2.48 14.40 -22.55
N ASN A 271 1.24 14.34 -22.06
CA ASN A 271 0.05 14.85 -22.74
C ASN A 271 -0.88 15.63 -21.81
N MET A 272 -0.46 15.86 -20.56
CA MET A 272 -1.20 16.67 -19.58
C MET A 272 -1.13 18.14 -19.98
N THR A 273 -2.23 18.84 -19.76
CA THR A 273 -2.44 20.23 -20.14
C THR A 273 -2.58 21.10 -18.90
N MET A 274 -2.50 22.42 -19.09
CA MET A 274 -2.81 23.37 -18.02
C MET A 274 -4.23 23.23 -17.49
N ASP A 275 -5.18 22.81 -18.34
CA ASP A 275 -6.57 22.62 -17.89
C ASP A 275 -6.70 21.39 -16.99
N ASP A 276 -5.91 20.33 -17.23
CA ASP A 276 -5.82 19.17 -16.33
C ASP A 276 -5.34 19.58 -14.93
N LEU A 277 -4.29 20.42 -14.83
CA LEU A 277 -3.80 20.94 -13.55
C LEU A 277 -4.86 21.81 -12.85
N ARG A 278 -5.48 22.75 -13.56
CA ARG A 278 -6.51 23.65 -13.00
C ARG A 278 -7.72 22.90 -12.45
N ASN A 279 -8.14 21.84 -13.16
CA ASN A 279 -9.35 21.10 -12.83
C ASN A 279 -9.14 20.03 -11.75
N TYR A 280 -7.91 19.77 -11.31
CA TYR A 280 -7.65 18.78 -10.27
C TYR A 280 -8.29 19.17 -8.94
N GLU A 281 -8.96 18.23 -8.28
CA GLU A 281 -9.59 18.44 -6.98
C GLU A 281 -9.12 17.38 -5.97
N VAL A 282 -9.06 17.78 -4.69
CA VAL A 282 -8.88 16.85 -3.59
C VAL A 282 -10.26 16.41 -3.13
N ILE A 283 -10.45 15.10 -2.97
CA ILE A 283 -11.76 14.52 -2.66
C ILE A 283 -11.84 14.25 -1.16
N ARG A 284 -12.87 14.77 -0.51
CA ARG A 284 -13.21 14.36 0.86
C ARG A 284 -13.89 13.00 0.82
N ARG A 285 -13.41 12.06 1.60
CA ARG A 285 -13.95 10.70 1.70
C ARG A 285 -14.24 10.35 3.16
N ASP A 286 -15.31 9.59 3.36
CA ASP A 286 -15.51 8.88 4.61
C ASP A 286 -14.57 7.65 4.64
N PRO A 287 -14.02 7.28 5.81
CA PRO A 287 -13.21 6.08 5.93
C PRO A 287 -14.06 4.82 5.75
N THR A 288 -13.41 3.76 5.26
CA THR A 288 -13.88 2.40 5.48
C THR A 288 -13.88 2.10 6.97
N HIS A 289 -14.84 1.31 7.42
CA HIS A 289 -15.02 0.97 8.83
C HIS A 289 -15.35 -0.51 8.98
N ILE A 290 -14.62 -1.19 9.86
CA ILE A 290 -14.97 -2.54 10.33
C ILE A 290 -14.88 -2.61 11.84
N ARG A 291 -15.58 -3.56 12.43
CA ARG A 291 -15.35 -4.00 13.81
C ARG A 291 -14.41 -5.20 13.80
N TYR A 292 -13.34 -5.15 14.58
CA TYR A 292 -12.38 -6.24 14.75
C TYR A 292 -12.17 -6.49 16.25
N ARG A 293 -12.73 -7.57 16.79
CA ARG A 293 -12.58 -7.97 18.21
C ARG A 293 -12.98 -6.89 19.23
N GLY A 294 -13.99 -6.11 18.88
CA GLY A 294 -14.48 -5.00 19.71
C GLY A 294 -13.72 -3.69 19.55
N TYR A 295 -12.74 -3.63 18.64
CA TYR A 295 -12.15 -2.39 18.16
C TYR A 295 -12.85 -1.93 16.88
N ASP A 296 -12.89 -0.63 16.65
CA ASP A 296 -13.33 -0.01 15.41
C ASP A 296 -12.08 0.36 14.61
N VAL A 297 -11.97 -0.16 13.39
CA VAL A 297 -10.81 0.03 12.51
C VAL A 297 -11.25 0.89 11.32
N TYR A 298 -10.61 2.04 11.17
CA TYR A 298 -10.86 3.00 10.11
C TYR A 298 -9.69 3.05 9.15
N SER A 299 -9.97 2.88 7.86
CA SER A 299 -8.95 2.96 6.81
C SER A 299 -9.49 3.63 5.55
N VAL A 300 -8.65 3.81 4.54
CA VAL A 300 -9.00 4.53 3.32
C VAL A 300 -9.89 3.72 2.36
N PRO A 301 -10.89 4.37 1.72
CA PRO A 301 -11.72 3.73 0.71
C PRO A 301 -11.00 3.58 -0.64
N PRO A 302 -11.64 2.96 -1.65
CA PRO A 302 -11.17 2.99 -3.03
C PRO A 302 -10.87 4.43 -3.50
N SER A 303 -9.83 4.68 -4.28
CA SER A 303 -8.98 3.73 -5.02
C SER A 303 -7.78 3.17 -4.24
N SER A 304 -7.91 2.89 -2.93
CA SER A 304 -6.80 2.34 -2.14
C SER A 304 -7.12 1.07 -1.36
N SER A 305 -6.06 0.43 -0.86
CA SER A 305 -6.08 -0.92 -0.29
C SER A 305 -6.47 -0.99 1.19
N GLY A 306 -7.04 0.08 1.76
CA GLY A 306 -7.65 0.05 3.09
C GLY A 306 -8.81 -0.97 3.18
N VAL A 307 -9.52 -1.18 2.07
CA VAL A 307 -10.51 -2.27 1.92
C VAL A 307 -9.83 -3.63 2.07
N THR A 308 -8.66 -3.85 1.46
CA THR A 308 -7.94 -5.13 1.54
C THR A 308 -7.41 -5.40 2.96
N VAL A 309 -6.85 -4.39 3.64
CA VAL A 309 -6.44 -4.52 5.06
C VAL A 309 -7.64 -4.93 5.92
N SER A 310 -8.77 -4.23 5.75
CA SER A 310 -10.00 -4.49 6.51
C SER A 310 -10.58 -5.87 6.20
N GLN A 311 -10.53 -6.32 4.94
CA GLN A 311 -10.97 -7.64 4.55
C GLN A 311 -10.14 -8.75 5.23
N ILE A 312 -8.81 -8.60 5.29
CA ILE A 312 -7.94 -9.57 5.96
C ILE A 312 -8.29 -9.65 7.45
N LEU A 313 -8.44 -8.51 8.13
CA LEU A 313 -8.85 -8.46 9.53
C LEU A 313 -10.22 -9.12 9.76
N ASN A 314 -11.20 -8.89 8.88
CA ASN A 314 -12.51 -9.55 8.96
C ASN A 314 -12.42 -11.08 8.84
N ILE A 315 -11.56 -11.59 7.95
CA ILE A 315 -11.30 -13.02 7.82
C ILE A 315 -10.64 -13.54 9.11
N LEU A 316 -9.68 -12.80 9.66
CA LEU A 316 -8.93 -13.20 10.86
C LEU A 316 -9.75 -13.17 12.16
N GLU A 317 -10.77 -12.30 12.25
CA GLU A 317 -11.50 -12.02 13.50
C GLU A 317 -12.06 -13.26 14.18
N ALA A 318 -12.49 -14.26 13.41
CA ALA A 318 -13.13 -15.45 13.95
C ALA A 318 -12.17 -16.53 14.46
N TYR A 319 -10.87 -16.39 14.18
CA TYR A 319 -9.85 -17.26 14.74
C TYR A 319 -9.39 -16.70 16.09
N ASP A 320 -9.20 -17.55 17.10
CA ASP A 320 -8.68 -17.13 18.40
C ASP A 320 -7.15 -17.07 18.37
N LEU A 321 -6.61 -16.01 17.75
CA LEU A 321 -5.18 -15.88 17.47
C LEU A 321 -4.33 -15.80 18.75
N ALA A 322 -4.90 -15.30 19.85
CA ALA A 322 -4.21 -15.16 21.13
C ALA A 322 -3.96 -16.52 21.82
N ASP A 323 -4.90 -17.45 21.68
CA ASP A 323 -4.87 -18.77 22.35
C ASP A 323 -4.32 -19.90 21.46
N MET A 324 -3.74 -19.58 20.29
CA MET A 324 -3.14 -20.56 19.38
C MET A 324 -1.61 -20.40 19.22
N PRO A 325 -0.89 -21.46 18.78
CA PRO A 325 0.53 -21.35 18.45
C PRO A 325 0.79 -20.30 17.36
N LYS A 326 1.92 -19.58 17.43
CA LYS A 326 2.31 -18.56 16.45
C LYS A 326 2.31 -19.09 15.01
N THR A 327 2.72 -20.33 14.79
CA THR A 327 2.66 -21.03 13.49
C THR A 327 1.24 -21.06 12.92
N LYS A 328 0.24 -21.38 13.75
CA LYS A 328 -1.18 -21.39 13.35
C LYS A 328 -1.67 -19.96 13.05
N ALA A 329 -1.31 -18.99 13.88
CA ALA A 329 -1.68 -17.60 13.65
C ALA A 329 -1.10 -17.06 12.33
N LEU A 330 0.18 -17.33 12.07
CA LEU A 330 0.85 -16.99 10.81
C LEU A 330 0.24 -17.74 9.62
N HIS A 331 -0.11 -19.01 9.77
CA HIS A 331 -0.80 -19.77 8.72
C HIS A 331 -2.11 -19.07 8.30
N TYR A 332 -2.98 -18.71 9.25
CA TYR A 332 -4.23 -18.02 8.94
C TYR A 332 -3.98 -16.62 8.36
N PHE A 333 -2.97 -15.89 8.86
CA PHE A 333 -2.58 -14.59 8.30
C PHE A 333 -2.14 -14.70 6.84
N LEU A 334 -1.28 -15.68 6.51
CA LEU A 334 -0.80 -15.90 5.14
C LEU A 334 -1.96 -16.27 4.21
N GLU A 335 -2.84 -17.19 4.60
CA GLU A 335 -3.99 -17.61 3.78
C GLU A 335 -5.03 -16.50 3.62
N ALA A 336 -5.39 -15.80 4.70
CA ALA A 336 -6.32 -14.67 4.65
C ALA A 336 -5.80 -13.56 3.73
N SER A 337 -4.48 -13.29 3.79
CA SER A 337 -3.83 -12.34 2.88
C SER A 337 -4.01 -12.78 1.42
N ARG A 338 -3.77 -14.04 1.07
CA ARG A 338 -3.90 -14.52 -0.32
C ARG A 338 -5.29 -14.28 -0.89
N TYR A 339 -6.32 -14.66 -0.14
CA TYR A 339 -7.71 -14.52 -0.58
C TYR A 339 -8.12 -13.05 -0.73
N ALA A 340 -7.66 -12.16 0.16
CA ALA A 340 -7.93 -10.73 0.05
C ALA A 340 -7.15 -10.07 -1.10
N PHE A 341 -5.91 -10.49 -1.38
CA PHE A 341 -5.16 -10.01 -2.55
C PHE A 341 -5.79 -10.48 -3.87
N ALA A 342 -6.33 -11.70 -3.91
CA ALA A 342 -7.09 -12.16 -5.07
C ALA A 342 -8.30 -11.25 -5.35
N ASP A 343 -9.06 -10.91 -4.30
CA ASP A 343 -10.22 -10.01 -4.40
C ASP A 343 -9.82 -8.58 -4.76
N ARG A 344 -8.73 -8.07 -4.18
CA ARG A 344 -8.14 -6.77 -4.53
C ARG A 344 -7.86 -6.68 -6.02
N SER A 345 -7.16 -7.67 -6.57
CA SER A 345 -6.79 -7.69 -7.99
C SER A 345 -8.00 -7.76 -8.92
N ALA A 346 -9.08 -8.40 -8.48
CA ALA A 346 -10.30 -8.55 -9.28
C ALA A 346 -11.22 -7.32 -9.25
N TYR A 347 -11.34 -6.65 -8.10
CA TYR A 347 -12.43 -5.69 -7.86
C TYR A 347 -11.99 -4.27 -7.53
N LEU A 348 -10.76 -4.06 -7.04
CA LEU A 348 -10.37 -2.75 -6.53
C LEU A 348 -9.86 -1.85 -7.67
N GLY A 349 -10.46 -0.67 -7.79
CA GLY A 349 -10.07 0.37 -8.74
C GLY A 349 -10.63 1.73 -8.33
N ASP A 350 -10.60 2.69 -9.26
CA ASP A 350 -11.19 4.00 -9.05
C ASP A 350 -12.73 3.93 -9.08
N PRO A 351 -13.43 4.29 -7.99
CA PRO A 351 -14.88 4.28 -7.94
C PRO A 351 -15.56 5.25 -8.92
N ALA A 352 -14.83 6.22 -9.49
CA ALA A 352 -15.35 7.07 -10.56
C ALA A 352 -15.54 6.31 -11.89
N HIS A 353 -14.81 5.21 -12.09
CA HIS A 353 -14.78 4.45 -13.35
C HIS A 353 -15.18 2.99 -13.21
N THR A 354 -15.12 2.44 -11.99
CA THR A 354 -15.35 1.02 -11.72
C THR A 354 -16.28 0.85 -10.53
N LEU A 355 -17.25 -0.06 -10.63
CA LEU A 355 -18.05 -0.42 -9.47
C LEU A 355 -17.22 -1.29 -8.52
N VAL A 356 -17.05 -0.84 -7.27
CA VAL A 356 -16.32 -1.57 -6.24
C VAL A 356 -17.30 -2.06 -5.16
N PRO A 357 -17.43 -3.38 -4.91
CA PRO A 357 -18.34 -3.95 -3.91
C PRO A 357 -17.78 -3.81 -2.50
N VAL A 358 -17.61 -2.57 -2.01
CA VAL A 358 -16.98 -2.28 -0.72
C VAL A 358 -17.76 -2.91 0.43
N THR A 359 -19.09 -2.83 0.42
CA THR A 359 -19.93 -3.40 1.48
C THR A 359 -19.82 -4.92 1.50
N GLY A 360 -19.86 -5.56 0.33
CA GLY A 360 -19.72 -7.00 0.18
C GLY A 360 -18.35 -7.50 0.64
N LEU A 361 -17.28 -6.86 0.17
CA LEU A 361 -15.89 -7.19 0.54
C LEU A 361 -15.63 -7.05 2.05
N LEU A 362 -16.28 -6.09 2.71
CA LEU A 362 -16.12 -5.82 4.14
C LEU A 362 -17.20 -6.48 5.02
N SER A 363 -18.10 -7.27 4.44
CA SER A 363 -19.15 -7.95 5.18
C SER A 363 -18.64 -9.15 5.99
N LYS A 364 -19.30 -9.44 7.10
CA LYS A 364 -19.02 -10.65 7.91
C LYS A 364 -19.43 -11.93 7.18
N GLY A 365 -20.50 -11.86 6.37
CA GLY A 365 -20.96 -12.96 5.53
C GLY A 365 -19.89 -13.39 4.51
N TYR A 366 -19.35 -12.44 3.76
CA TYR A 366 -18.30 -12.72 2.77
C TYR A 366 -17.00 -13.20 3.42
N ALA A 367 -16.61 -12.60 4.55
CA ALA A 367 -15.46 -13.09 5.32
C ALA A 367 -15.65 -14.54 5.79
N ALA A 368 -16.89 -14.95 6.11
CA ALA A 368 -17.19 -16.35 6.43
C ALA A 368 -17.10 -17.26 5.19
N GLU A 369 -17.53 -16.81 4.01
CA GLU A 369 -17.33 -17.53 2.75
C GLU A 369 -15.85 -17.79 2.46
N ARG A 370 -15.01 -16.74 2.56
CA ARG A 370 -13.57 -16.87 2.32
C ARG A 370 -12.92 -17.82 3.33
N ARG A 371 -13.34 -17.79 4.61
CA ARG A 371 -12.85 -18.74 5.62
C ARG A 371 -13.17 -20.21 5.32
N GLN A 372 -14.26 -20.53 4.62
CA GLN A 372 -14.55 -21.92 4.23
C GLN A 372 -13.49 -22.51 3.30
N LYS A 373 -12.72 -21.64 2.61
CA LYS A 373 -11.63 -22.03 1.72
C LYS A 373 -10.30 -22.21 2.46
N ILE A 374 -10.14 -21.59 3.63
CA ILE A 374 -8.94 -21.69 4.45
C ILE A 374 -8.99 -23.00 5.25
N ARG A 375 -7.92 -23.78 5.18
CA ARG A 375 -7.79 -25.07 5.86
C ARG A 375 -6.96 -24.89 7.13
N ASP A 376 -7.11 -25.81 8.07
CA ASP A 376 -6.49 -25.65 9.40
C ASP A 376 -5.06 -26.19 9.46
N ASP A 377 -4.73 -27.14 8.58
CA ASP A 377 -3.56 -28.00 8.64
C ASP A 377 -2.70 -27.93 7.37
N TYR A 378 -3.17 -27.27 6.31
CA TYR A 378 -2.41 -27.09 5.08
C TYR A 378 -2.74 -25.80 4.33
N ALA A 379 -1.75 -25.24 3.63
CA ALA A 379 -1.85 -24.05 2.83
C ALA A 379 -2.48 -24.34 1.45
N SER A 380 -3.08 -23.31 0.86
CA SER A 380 -3.53 -23.38 -0.54
C SER A 380 -2.36 -23.58 -1.49
N ILE A 381 -2.53 -24.44 -2.49
CA ILE A 381 -1.50 -24.70 -3.52
C ILE A 381 -1.66 -23.71 -4.68
N GLY A 382 -0.59 -23.03 -5.10
CA GLY A 382 -0.60 -22.06 -6.20
C GLY A 382 -1.49 -20.83 -5.95
N GLN A 383 -1.68 -19.93 -6.92
CA GLN A 383 -2.59 -18.79 -6.72
C GLN A 383 -4.02 -19.23 -6.36
N VAL A 384 -4.68 -18.45 -5.51
CA VAL A 384 -6.10 -18.59 -5.19
C VAL A 384 -6.95 -17.63 -6.02
N ALA A 385 -8.17 -18.03 -6.35
CA ALA A 385 -9.11 -17.19 -7.10
C ALA A 385 -9.80 -16.14 -6.21
N PRO A 386 -10.23 -15.00 -6.78
CA PRO A 386 -11.15 -14.09 -6.10
C PRO A 386 -12.48 -14.81 -5.79
N GLY A 387 -13.17 -14.38 -4.73
CA GLY A 387 -14.55 -14.81 -4.43
C GLY A 387 -15.57 -13.88 -5.11
N ASN A 388 -16.86 -14.08 -4.84
CA ASN A 388 -17.93 -13.24 -5.38
C ASN A 388 -18.57 -12.38 -4.27
N PRO A 389 -18.18 -11.11 -4.10
CA PRO A 389 -18.71 -10.24 -3.05
C PRO A 389 -20.09 -9.65 -3.37
N TRP A 390 -20.57 -9.70 -4.62
CA TRP A 390 -21.80 -9.01 -5.04
C TRP A 390 -23.08 -9.45 -4.29
N PRO A 391 -23.30 -10.75 -3.99
CA PRO A 391 -24.44 -11.16 -3.16
C PRO A 391 -24.42 -10.55 -1.75
N TYR A 392 -23.23 -10.23 -1.23
CA TYR A 392 -23.05 -9.61 0.07
C TYR A 392 -23.07 -8.08 0.00
N GLU A 393 -22.88 -7.49 -1.18
CA GLU A 393 -23.17 -6.08 -1.43
C GLU A 393 -24.69 -5.83 -1.34
N GLU A 394 -25.50 -6.76 -1.84
CA GLU A 394 -26.97 -6.70 -1.73
C GLU A 394 -27.48 -7.00 -0.32
N ASP A 395 -26.88 -7.99 0.35
CA ASP A 395 -27.23 -8.42 1.72
C ASP A 395 -25.95 -8.73 2.53
N PRO A 396 -25.40 -7.76 3.27
CA PRO A 396 -24.16 -7.95 4.05
C PRO A 396 -24.27 -9.00 5.16
N ASP A 397 -25.49 -9.35 5.58
CA ASP A 397 -25.76 -10.35 6.61
C ASP A 397 -26.00 -11.76 6.03
N ARG A 398 -25.95 -11.89 4.69
CA ARG A 398 -26.06 -13.17 3.98
C ARG A 398 -25.12 -14.20 4.59
N GLN A 399 -25.64 -15.40 4.82
CA GLN A 399 -24.82 -16.54 5.23
C GLN A 399 -24.21 -17.22 4.00
N PRO A 400 -22.95 -17.67 4.08
CA PRO A 400 -22.33 -18.40 2.99
C PRO A 400 -23.04 -19.74 2.78
N ASP A 401 -23.09 -20.18 1.52
CA ASP A 401 -23.57 -21.51 1.18
C ASP A 401 -22.66 -22.58 1.84
N PRO A 402 -23.21 -23.77 2.17
CA PRO A 402 -22.38 -24.85 2.69
C PRO A 402 -21.40 -25.36 1.60
N PRO A 403 -20.23 -25.88 1.98
CA PRO A 403 -19.31 -26.46 1.01
C PRO A 403 -19.95 -27.66 0.27
N PRO A 404 -19.61 -27.89 -1.00
CA PRO A 404 -20.17 -28.99 -1.79
C PRO A 404 -19.81 -30.40 -1.24
N GLU A 405 -20.62 -31.41 -1.57
CA GLU A 405 -20.42 -32.80 -1.14
C GLU A 405 -19.10 -33.42 -1.68
N ASP A 406 -18.46 -34.26 -0.85
CA ASP A 406 -17.03 -34.61 -0.94
C ASP A 406 -16.53 -35.25 -2.26
N SER A 407 -17.37 -35.87 -3.09
CA SER A 407 -16.90 -36.68 -4.23
C SER A 407 -16.59 -35.89 -5.51
N VAL A 408 -17.22 -34.73 -5.72
CA VAL A 408 -16.95 -33.87 -6.89
C VAL A 408 -16.20 -32.64 -6.40
N ALA A 409 -14.89 -32.60 -6.67
CA ALA A 409 -14.03 -31.53 -6.22
C ALA A 409 -14.13 -30.26 -7.08
N PHE A 410 -14.52 -30.42 -8.35
CA PHE A 410 -14.74 -29.32 -9.28
C PHE A 410 -15.67 -29.73 -10.43
N HIS A 411 -16.53 -28.83 -10.87
CA HIS A 411 -17.33 -28.98 -12.08
C HIS A 411 -17.59 -27.59 -12.71
N TYR A 412 -17.43 -27.49 -14.03
CA TYR A 412 -17.79 -26.29 -14.78
C TYR A 412 -18.27 -26.66 -16.19
N ASP A 413 -19.40 -26.09 -16.59
CA ASP A 413 -20.13 -26.41 -17.84
C ASP A 413 -20.11 -25.28 -18.88
N PHE A 414 -19.37 -24.19 -18.62
CA PHE A 414 -19.20 -23.05 -19.53
C PHE A 414 -20.52 -22.45 -20.06
N SER A 415 -21.62 -22.60 -19.32
CA SER A 415 -22.89 -21.95 -19.64
C SER A 415 -22.79 -20.43 -19.42
N GLY A 416 -23.26 -19.64 -20.38
CA GLY A 416 -23.11 -18.18 -20.36
C GLY A 416 -23.46 -17.52 -21.70
N ASN A 417 -23.36 -16.18 -21.78
CA ASN A 417 -23.63 -15.48 -23.03
C ASN A 417 -22.41 -15.46 -23.95
N ASP A 418 -22.64 -15.38 -25.25
CA ASP A 418 -21.59 -15.23 -26.24
C ASP A 418 -20.77 -13.96 -25.98
N GLY A 419 -19.45 -14.13 -25.84
CA GLY A 419 -18.49 -13.07 -25.59
C GLY A 419 -18.10 -12.87 -24.12
N ASP A 420 -18.84 -13.45 -23.16
CA ASP A 420 -18.55 -13.33 -21.74
C ASP A 420 -17.15 -13.93 -21.44
N PRO A 421 -16.32 -13.32 -20.58
CA PRO A 421 -15.06 -13.94 -20.17
C PRO A 421 -15.31 -15.20 -19.33
N TRP A 422 -14.32 -16.09 -19.24
CA TRP A 422 -14.38 -17.18 -18.26
C TRP A 422 -14.47 -16.61 -16.83
N ASP A 423 -15.24 -17.28 -15.97
CA ASP A 423 -15.49 -16.81 -14.61
C ASP A 423 -14.20 -16.84 -13.77
N LYS A 424 -13.69 -15.65 -13.46
CA LYS A 424 -12.47 -15.43 -12.65
C LYS A 424 -12.65 -15.91 -11.20
N THR A 425 -13.89 -16.08 -10.72
CA THR A 425 -14.18 -16.65 -9.39
C THR A 425 -14.08 -18.17 -9.38
N VAL A 426 -14.13 -18.80 -10.56
CA VAL A 426 -14.03 -20.25 -10.74
C VAL A 426 -12.63 -20.68 -11.18
N PHE A 427 -11.90 -19.82 -11.91
CA PHE A 427 -10.54 -20.10 -12.38
C PHE A 427 -9.54 -19.04 -11.89
N ALA A 428 -8.50 -19.49 -11.18
CA ALA A 428 -7.27 -18.74 -10.95
C ALA A 428 -6.34 -18.80 -12.18
N ASN A 429 -5.33 -17.93 -12.26
CA ASN A 429 -4.31 -17.91 -13.32
C ASN A 429 -4.88 -17.88 -14.76
N LEU A 430 -5.99 -17.17 -15.02
CA LEU A 430 -6.44 -16.89 -16.39
C LEU A 430 -5.43 -15.97 -17.07
N HIS A 431 -4.37 -16.56 -17.60
CA HIS A 431 -3.16 -15.87 -18.03
C HIS A 431 -2.87 -16.10 -19.50
N SER A 432 -2.29 -15.10 -20.16
CA SER A 432 -1.91 -15.10 -21.57
C SER A 432 -0.46 -14.65 -21.72
N TRP A 433 0.30 -15.35 -22.58
CA TRP A 433 1.59 -14.88 -23.04
C TRP A 433 1.72 -15.00 -24.57
N PRO A 434 2.29 -14.00 -25.26
CA PRO A 434 2.50 -12.62 -24.81
C PRO A 434 1.26 -12.00 -24.17
N SER A 435 1.44 -10.88 -23.48
CA SER A 435 0.30 -10.12 -22.99
C SER A 435 -0.62 -9.77 -24.15
N THR A 436 -1.88 -9.62 -23.80
CA THR A 436 -2.96 -9.50 -24.77
C THR A 436 -2.87 -8.14 -25.44
N PRO A 437 -3.17 -8.03 -26.75
CA PRO A 437 -3.95 -8.96 -27.57
C PRO A 437 -3.11 -9.96 -28.40
N ALA A 438 -1.88 -10.29 -28.01
CA ALA A 438 -0.95 -11.08 -28.85
C ALA A 438 -0.65 -12.49 -28.31
N GLY A 439 -1.59 -13.13 -27.60
CA GLY A 439 -1.36 -14.35 -26.82
C GLY A 439 -2.56 -15.31 -26.81
N ALA A 440 -3.37 -15.30 -25.75
CA ALA A 440 -4.53 -16.16 -25.56
C ALA A 440 -5.74 -15.37 -25.03
N THR A 441 -6.94 -15.68 -25.50
CA THR A 441 -8.22 -15.06 -25.08
C THR A 441 -9.20 -16.13 -24.62
N PHE A 442 -9.80 -15.96 -23.44
CA PHE A 442 -10.74 -16.91 -22.82
C PHE A 442 -12.16 -16.33 -22.82
N ARG A 443 -13.10 -16.95 -23.53
CA ARG A 443 -14.49 -16.48 -23.65
C ARG A 443 -15.49 -17.63 -23.63
N ILE A 444 -16.75 -17.30 -23.39
CA ILE A 444 -17.89 -18.17 -23.62
C ILE A 444 -18.40 -17.91 -25.03
N GLN A 445 -18.61 -18.97 -25.80
CA GLN A 445 -19.21 -18.90 -27.13
C GLN A 445 -20.10 -20.13 -27.33
N GLN A 446 -21.39 -19.91 -27.59
CA GLN A 446 -22.39 -20.96 -27.78
C GLN A 446 -22.49 -21.94 -26.59
N ASN A 447 -22.40 -21.42 -25.36
CA ASN A 447 -22.30 -22.20 -24.11
C ASN A 447 -21.09 -23.16 -24.09
N THR A 448 -19.97 -22.74 -24.67
CA THR A 448 -18.70 -23.48 -24.60
C THR A 448 -17.57 -22.53 -24.25
N GLY A 449 -16.58 -23.02 -23.52
CA GLY A 449 -15.35 -22.30 -23.21
C GLY A 449 -14.46 -22.22 -24.44
N GLN A 450 -14.44 -21.08 -25.10
CA GLN A 450 -13.58 -20.77 -26.23
C GLN A 450 -12.24 -20.20 -25.77
N VAL A 451 -11.14 -20.81 -26.22
CA VAL A 451 -9.77 -20.33 -26.02
C VAL A 451 -9.16 -20.02 -27.38
N VAL A 452 -9.06 -18.73 -27.71
CA VAL A 452 -8.42 -18.25 -28.95
C VAL A 452 -6.94 -18.01 -28.68
N LEU A 453 -6.06 -18.62 -29.46
CA LEU A 453 -4.61 -18.48 -29.41
C LEU A 453 -4.13 -17.71 -30.64
N ASP A 454 -3.38 -16.63 -30.44
CA ASP A 454 -2.76 -15.91 -31.55
C ASP A 454 -1.59 -16.70 -32.13
N ASN A 455 -1.13 -16.27 -33.31
CA ASN A 455 0.10 -16.77 -33.88
C ASN A 455 1.31 -16.30 -33.06
N ARG A 456 2.36 -17.11 -33.04
CA ARG A 456 3.63 -16.80 -32.40
C ARG A 456 4.25 -15.55 -33.03
N GLN A 457 4.54 -14.55 -32.21
CA GLN A 457 5.20 -13.31 -32.65
C GLN A 457 6.74 -13.46 -32.73
N GLN A 458 7.37 -12.63 -33.56
CA GLN A 458 8.83 -12.60 -33.71
C GLN A 458 9.50 -12.19 -32.38
N GLY A 459 10.45 -13.01 -31.91
CA GLY A 459 11.11 -12.83 -30.60
C GLY A 459 10.54 -13.68 -29.47
N ASN A 460 9.31 -14.21 -29.62
CA ASN A 460 8.68 -15.05 -28.60
C ASN A 460 8.91 -16.55 -28.85
N GLY A 461 8.86 -17.36 -27.79
CA GLY A 461 8.98 -18.82 -27.87
C GLY A 461 7.70 -19.53 -28.35
N SER A 462 6.53 -18.98 -28.00
CA SER A 462 5.18 -19.48 -28.30
C SER A 462 4.12 -18.46 -27.88
N ALA A 463 2.89 -18.60 -28.36
CA ALA A 463 1.70 -18.01 -27.72
C ALA A 463 1.02 -19.06 -26.83
N TYR A 464 0.63 -18.74 -25.60
CA TYR A 464 -0.04 -19.69 -24.71
C TYR A 464 -1.06 -19.05 -23.76
N GLY A 465 -2.04 -19.85 -23.37
CA GLY A 465 -3.00 -19.57 -22.30
C GLY A 465 -2.89 -20.58 -21.16
N ARG A 466 -3.15 -20.14 -19.94
CA ARG A 466 -3.22 -20.98 -18.73
C ARG A 466 -4.52 -20.74 -17.98
N ALA A 467 -5.01 -21.76 -17.28
CA ALA A 467 -6.14 -21.66 -16.35
C ALA A 467 -5.99 -22.69 -15.23
N THR A 468 -6.32 -22.32 -13.99
CA THR A 468 -6.28 -23.18 -12.80
C THR A 468 -7.65 -23.17 -12.13
N PRO A 469 -8.43 -24.27 -12.19
CA PRO A 469 -9.66 -24.41 -11.42
C PRO A 469 -9.49 -24.08 -9.92
N ASP A 470 -10.40 -23.28 -9.34
CA ASP A 470 -10.48 -23.02 -7.91
C ASP A 470 -11.08 -24.24 -7.19
N MET A 471 -10.21 -25.18 -6.86
CA MET A 471 -10.55 -26.42 -6.18
C MET A 471 -9.57 -26.72 -5.05
N ARG A 472 -10.03 -27.51 -4.08
CA ARG A 472 -9.13 -28.09 -3.07
C ARG A 472 -8.12 -29.03 -3.74
N PRO A 473 -6.87 -29.10 -3.26
CA PRO A 473 -5.92 -30.10 -3.74
C PRO A 473 -6.40 -31.51 -3.36
N LEU A 474 -6.06 -32.48 -4.20
CA LEU A 474 -6.48 -33.89 -4.08
C LEU A 474 -5.27 -34.82 -4.12
N GLN A 475 -5.36 -35.90 -3.34
CA GLN A 475 -4.36 -36.96 -3.32
C GLN A 475 -4.59 -38.00 -4.41
N GLU A 476 -5.84 -38.35 -4.69
CA GLU A 476 -6.22 -39.17 -5.84
C GLU A 476 -7.28 -38.43 -6.64
N SER A 477 -7.08 -38.31 -7.95
CA SER A 477 -7.93 -37.46 -8.76
C SER A 477 -8.24 -38.06 -10.11
N GLU A 478 -9.43 -37.74 -10.58
CA GLU A 478 -9.86 -38.04 -11.93
C GLU A 478 -10.39 -36.79 -12.59
N LEU A 479 -9.76 -36.42 -13.70
CA LEU A 479 -10.19 -35.37 -14.59
C LEU A 479 -10.96 -35.99 -15.76
N LEU A 480 -12.15 -35.45 -16.03
CA LEU A 480 -12.91 -35.68 -17.25
C LEU A 480 -13.13 -34.34 -17.95
N VAL A 481 -12.76 -34.25 -19.22
CA VAL A 481 -12.94 -33.05 -20.02
C VAL A 481 -13.47 -33.37 -21.41
N ARG A 482 -14.38 -32.53 -21.90
CA ARG A 482 -14.86 -32.56 -23.28
C ARG A 482 -14.32 -31.37 -24.05
N PHE A 483 -13.65 -31.63 -25.17
CA PHE A 483 -12.95 -30.59 -25.94
C PHE A 483 -13.03 -30.81 -27.45
N ARG A 484 -12.70 -29.77 -28.23
CA ARG A 484 -12.42 -29.86 -29.67
C ARG A 484 -11.48 -28.75 -30.15
N PHE A 485 -10.85 -28.99 -31.29
CA PHE A 485 -10.14 -27.96 -32.07
C PHE A 485 -11.03 -27.50 -33.23
N ASP A 486 -11.01 -26.22 -33.60
CA ASP A 486 -11.61 -25.71 -34.84
C ASP A 486 -10.88 -26.20 -36.10
N GLU A 487 -9.55 -26.27 -36.08
CA GLU A 487 -8.71 -26.84 -37.14
C GLU A 487 -7.58 -27.72 -36.58
N LEU A 488 -7.05 -28.58 -37.45
CA LEU A 488 -5.93 -29.47 -37.17
C LEU A 488 -4.83 -29.26 -38.21
N GLY A 489 -3.57 -29.55 -37.84
CA GLY A 489 -2.42 -29.50 -38.76
C GLY A 489 -1.33 -28.49 -38.39
N ASN A 490 -1.58 -27.62 -37.42
CA ASN A 490 -0.61 -26.64 -36.88
C ASN A 490 -0.07 -27.12 -35.52
N ASP A 491 1.16 -26.75 -35.12
CA ASP A 491 1.79 -27.19 -33.85
C ASP A 491 1.15 -26.51 -32.64
N GLN A 492 -0.06 -26.99 -32.33
CA GLN A 492 -0.91 -26.52 -31.26
C GLN A 492 -1.18 -27.65 -30.29
N ARG A 493 -1.27 -27.32 -29.01
CA ARG A 493 -1.35 -28.35 -27.98
C ARG A 493 -2.34 -27.98 -26.87
N LEU A 494 -3.11 -28.97 -26.47
CA LEU A 494 -3.87 -28.97 -25.23
C LEU A 494 -3.08 -29.78 -24.20
N ARG A 495 -2.83 -29.19 -23.03
CA ARG A 495 -2.22 -29.91 -21.90
C ARG A 495 -3.12 -29.84 -20.68
N LEU A 496 -3.27 -30.99 -20.05
CA LEU A 496 -4.10 -31.19 -18.88
C LEU A 496 -3.25 -31.86 -17.81
N TRP A 497 -3.24 -31.29 -16.62
CA TRP A 497 -2.48 -31.80 -15.49
C TRP A 497 -3.42 -32.14 -14.33
N ILE A 498 -3.07 -33.17 -13.57
CA ILE A 498 -3.70 -33.59 -12.31
C ILE A 498 -2.62 -33.78 -11.25
N GLN A 499 -2.98 -33.69 -9.97
CA GLN A 499 -2.02 -33.69 -8.85
C GLN A 499 -0.86 -32.74 -9.09
N ALA A 500 -1.17 -31.59 -9.69
CA ALA A 500 -0.19 -30.59 -10.08
C ALA A 500 -0.17 -29.41 -9.10
N ASP A 501 0.99 -28.82 -8.90
CA ASP A 501 1.17 -27.74 -7.94
C ASP A 501 0.91 -26.36 -8.57
N ALA A 502 1.71 -25.99 -9.55
CA ALA A 502 1.68 -24.73 -10.25
C ALA A 502 2.24 -24.92 -11.66
N PHE A 503 2.14 -23.89 -12.49
CA PHE A 503 2.86 -23.86 -13.75
C PHE A 503 4.33 -23.50 -13.52
N SER A 504 5.24 -24.10 -14.28
CA SER A 504 6.63 -23.65 -14.38
C SER A 504 6.70 -22.20 -14.89
N SER A 505 7.72 -21.46 -14.45
CA SER A 505 7.96 -20.09 -14.95
C SER A 505 7.93 -19.99 -16.44
N GLY A 506 7.24 -18.97 -16.96
CA GLY A 506 7.27 -18.65 -18.39
C GLY A 506 6.86 -19.81 -19.31
N SER A 507 6.32 -20.90 -18.78
CA SER A 507 6.00 -22.14 -19.47
C SER A 507 4.57 -22.62 -19.20
N SER A 508 3.90 -23.17 -20.20
CA SER A 508 2.60 -23.84 -20.06
C SER A 508 2.69 -25.28 -19.53
N MET A 509 3.81 -25.66 -18.92
CA MET A 509 3.98 -26.97 -18.29
C MET A 509 3.77 -26.84 -16.78
N ALA A 510 3.26 -27.88 -16.12
CA ALA A 510 3.28 -27.94 -14.65
C ALA A 510 4.73 -27.99 -14.14
N GLU A 511 5.00 -27.48 -12.95
CA GLU A 511 6.29 -27.67 -12.28
C GLU A 511 6.41 -29.11 -11.79
N ASN A 512 5.40 -29.55 -11.04
CA ASN A 512 5.18 -30.92 -10.62
C ASN A 512 3.79 -31.39 -11.05
N GLY A 513 3.66 -32.67 -11.40
CA GLY A 513 2.36 -33.32 -11.58
C GLY A 513 2.33 -34.32 -12.74
N TYR A 514 1.18 -34.98 -12.88
CA TYR A 514 0.93 -35.89 -14.00
C TYR A 514 0.03 -35.24 -15.02
N GLY A 515 0.31 -35.44 -16.30
CA GLY A 515 -0.48 -34.79 -17.32
C GLY A 515 -0.44 -35.47 -18.67
N VAL A 516 -1.27 -34.95 -19.55
CA VAL A 516 -1.33 -35.35 -20.95
C VAL A 516 -1.04 -34.15 -21.83
N GLU A 517 -0.29 -34.38 -22.91
CA GLU A 517 -0.10 -33.41 -23.99
C GLU A 517 -0.71 -33.99 -25.26
N LEU A 518 -1.72 -33.32 -25.80
CA LEU A 518 -2.33 -33.65 -27.09
C LEU A 518 -1.89 -32.62 -28.13
N ASN A 519 -1.27 -33.08 -29.20
CA ASN A 519 -0.75 -32.22 -30.27
C ASN A 519 -1.62 -32.33 -31.53
N ALA A 520 -2.13 -31.20 -32.02
CA ALA A 520 -3.09 -31.12 -33.13
C ALA A 520 -2.46 -31.36 -34.52
N GLU A 521 -1.15 -31.11 -34.69
CA GLU A 521 -0.41 -31.38 -35.93
C GLU A 521 -0.11 -32.87 -36.07
N THR A 522 0.57 -33.41 -35.07
CA THR A 522 1.05 -34.80 -35.07
C THR A 522 -0.04 -35.80 -34.69
N LYS A 523 -1.17 -35.32 -34.15
CA LYS A 523 -2.27 -36.12 -33.60
C LYS A 523 -1.80 -37.14 -32.57
N ARG A 524 -0.81 -36.76 -31.78
CA ARG A 524 -0.21 -37.65 -30.77
C ARG A 524 -0.65 -37.21 -29.38
N LEU A 525 -1.10 -38.18 -28.59
CA LEU A 525 -1.34 -38.02 -27.15
C LEU A 525 -0.14 -38.59 -26.40
N ILE A 526 0.41 -37.82 -25.47
CA ILE A 526 1.57 -38.20 -24.67
C ILE A 526 1.19 -38.10 -23.19
N LEU A 527 1.34 -39.20 -22.45
CA LEU A 527 1.24 -39.24 -21.00
C LEU A 527 2.59 -38.86 -20.38
N ARG A 528 2.60 -37.88 -19.48
CA ARG A 528 3.80 -37.25 -18.93
C ARG A 528 3.75 -37.17 -17.41
N GLY A 529 4.94 -37.19 -16.82
CA GLY A 529 5.20 -36.72 -15.46
C GLY A 529 6.09 -35.49 -15.49
N ARG A 530 5.91 -34.60 -14.52
CA ARG A 530 6.74 -33.42 -14.30
C ARG A 530 7.26 -33.46 -12.89
N GLU A 531 8.55 -33.28 -12.71
CA GLU A 531 9.21 -33.27 -11.41
C GLU A 531 10.31 -32.22 -11.42
N ASN A 532 10.18 -31.21 -10.56
CA ASN A 532 11.12 -30.07 -10.46
C ASN A 532 11.44 -29.48 -11.84
N GLY A 533 10.40 -29.30 -12.66
CA GLY A 533 10.52 -28.73 -13.99
C GLY A 533 11.13 -29.67 -15.04
N SER A 534 11.49 -30.91 -14.68
CA SER A 534 11.95 -31.95 -15.61
C SER A 534 10.77 -32.78 -16.12
N SER A 535 10.83 -33.23 -17.38
CA SER A 535 9.73 -33.98 -18.01
C SER A 535 10.08 -35.45 -18.24
N THR A 536 9.19 -36.35 -17.81
CA THR A 536 9.25 -37.77 -18.11
C THR A 536 8.07 -38.16 -19.01
N THR A 537 8.27 -39.07 -19.95
CA THR A 537 7.20 -39.61 -20.81
C THR A 537 6.89 -41.04 -20.39
N TYR A 538 5.67 -41.28 -19.94
CA TYR A 538 5.21 -42.59 -19.46
C TYR A 538 4.56 -43.41 -20.56
N GLY A 539 3.99 -42.75 -21.57
CA GLY A 539 3.40 -43.43 -22.72
C GLY A 539 3.01 -42.44 -23.81
N SER A 540 2.77 -42.95 -25.01
CA SER A 540 2.23 -42.14 -26.10
C SER A 540 1.49 -43.01 -27.10
N ILE A 541 0.42 -42.47 -27.67
CA ILE A 541 -0.36 -43.11 -28.74
C ILE A 541 -0.59 -42.13 -29.89
N ASP A 542 -0.73 -42.66 -31.10
CA ASP A 542 -1.32 -41.92 -32.21
C ASP A 542 -2.84 -41.93 -32.03
N THR A 543 -3.49 -40.80 -32.31
CA THR A 543 -4.93 -40.61 -32.07
C THR A 543 -5.67 -40.37 -33.38
N ASP A 544 -6.93 -40.78 -33.44
CA ASP A 544 -7.84 -40.47 -34.55
C ASP A 544 -8.49 -39.10 -34.40
N LEU A 545 -7.73 -38.10 -33.91
CA LEU A 545 -8.23 -36.76 -33.62
C LEU A 545 -8.86 -36.10 -34.85
N THR A 546 -10.08 -35.57 -34.65
CA THR A 546 -10.84 -34.76 -35.61
C THR A 546 -11.17 -33.39 -35.02
N THR A 547 -11.88 -32.55 -35.78
CA THR A 547 -12.42 -31.25 -35.30
C THR A 547 -13.77 -31.39 -34.59
N ASP A 548 -14.32 -32.61 -34.53
CA ASP A 548 -15.52 -32.90 -33.75
C ASP A 548 -15.19 -32.93 -32.25
N TRP A 549 -16.22 -33.05 -31.41
CA TRP A 549 -16.02 -33.19 -29.96
C TRP A 549 -15.33 -34.50 -29.61
N HIS A 550 -14.46 -34.45 -28.61
CA HIS A 550 -13.81 -35.61 -28.00
C HIS A 550 -13.90 -35.51 -26.49
N TRP A 551 -13.86 -36.66 -25.83
CA TRP A 551 -13.74 -36.77 -24.39
C TRP A 551 -12.36 -37.29 -24.03
N LEU A 552 -11.76 -36.73 -22.99
CA LEU A 552 -10.53 -37.24 -22.40
C LEU A 552 -10.74 -37.44 -20.90
N ARG A 553 -10.36 -38.63 -20.42
CA ARG A 553 -10.32 -38.95 -19.00
C ARG A 553 -8.88 -39.25 -18.59
N LEU A 554 -8.40 -38.55 -17.57
CA LEU A 554 -7.09 -38.75 -16.94
C LEU A 554 -7.30 -39.08 -15.46
N ARG A 555 -6.76 -40.21 -15.00
CA ARG A 555 -6.94 -40.71 -13.64
C ARG A 555 -5.61 -41.05 -13.00
N ALA A 556 -5.37 -40.55 -11.79
CA ALA A 556 -4.33 -41.02 -10.88
C ALA A 556 -4.99 -41.58 -9.61
N GLN A 557 -4.83 -42.88 -9.38
CA GLN A 557 -5.43 -43.60 -8.26
C GLN A 557 -4.45 -44.67 -7.77
N GLY A 558 -4.12 -44.64 -6.47
CA GLY A 558 -3.02 -45.41 -5.92
C GLY A 558 -1.73 -45.17 -6.72
N ASP A 559 -1.09 -46.26 -7.14
CA ASP A 559 0.14 -46.27 -7.92
C ASP A 559 -0.11 -46.41 -9.43
N GLN A 560 -1.31 -46.07 -9.92
CA GLN A 560 -1.67 -46.20 -11.32
C GLN A 560 -2.10 -44.87 -11.94
N LEU A 561 -1.47 -44.51 -13.06
CA LEU A 561 -1.87 -43.42 -13.94
C LEU A 561 -2.54 -44.00 -15.19
N SER A 562 -3.69 -43.47 -15.59
CA SER A 562 -4.43 -43.99 -16.74
C SER A 562 -5.08 -42.87 -17.54
N VAL A 563 -5.01 -42.97 -18.87
CA VAL A 563 -5.67 -42.04 -19.79
C VAL A 563 -6.45 -42.80 -20.85
N ARG A 564 -7.62 -42.26 -21.22
CA ARG A 564 -8.36 -42.66 -22.40
C ARG A 564 -8.94 -41.45 -23.15
N LEU A 565 -9.08 -41.57 -24.46
CA LEU A 565 -9.58 -40.57 -25.39
C LEU A 565 -10.62 -41.21 -26.34
N TRP A 566 -11.80 -40.61 -26.48
CA TRP A 566 -12.83 -41.13 -27.39
C TRP A 566 -13.66 -40.03 -28.06
N HIS A 567 -14.40 -40.37 -29.11
CA HIS A 567 -15.25 -39.41 -29.82
C HIS A 567 -16.47 -39.00 -28.99
N GLY A 568 -16.85 -37.73 -29.10
CA GLY A 568 -17.86 -37.09 -28.27
C GLY A 568 -19.30 -37.58 -28.46
N GLU A 569 -19.58 -38.34 -29.53
CA GLU A 569 -20.88 -38.98 -29.79
C GLU A 569 -20.89 -40.47 -29.40
N GLU A 570 -19.73 -41.03 -29.04
CA GLU A 570 -19.59 -42.44 -28.68
C GLU A 570 -19.72 -42.64 -27.17
N ASN A 571 -20.08 -43.86 -26.77
CA ASN A 571 -20.05 -44.25 -25.36
C ASN A 571 -18.60 -44.37 -24.89
N GLU A 572 -18.37 -44.10 -23.60
CA GLU A 572 -17.06 -44.29 -22.99
C GLU A 572 -16.57 -45.75 -23.18
N PRO A 573 -15.37 -45.96 -23.74
CA PRO A 573 -14.78 -47.28 -23.88
C PRO A 573 -14.47 -47.92 -22.52
N ASP A 574 -14.56 -49.24 -22.41
CA ASP A 574 -14.21 -49.98 -21.18
C ASP A 574 -12.69 -49.99 -20.92
N ASP A 575 -11.88 -50.03 -21.99
CA ASP A 575 -10.42 -50.14 -21.93
C ASP A 575 -9.73 -48.76 -21.83
N TRP A 576 -8.55 -48.74 -21.21
CA TRP A 576 -7.68 -47.56 -21.15
C TRP A 576 -6.68 -47.57 -22.31
N ASP A 577 -6.42 -46.40 -22.91
CA ASP A 577 -5.46 -46.27 -24.01
C ASP A 577 -4.01 -46.33 -23.52
N ILE A 578 -3.73 -45.73 -22.36
CA ILE A 578 -2.43 -45.82 -21.69
C ILE A 578 -2.67 -46.09 -20.21
N VAL A 579 -1.97 -47.10 -19.67
CA VAL A 579 -1.88 -47.38 -18.24
C VAL A 579 -0.40 -47.42 -17.88
N HIS A 580 0.00 -46.62 -16.90
CA HIS A 580 1.35 -46.59 -16.36
C HIS A 580 1.32 -46.90 -14.86
N GLN A 581 2.22 -47.77 -14.42
CA GLN A 581 2.40 -48.08 -13.00
C GLN A 581 3.50 -47.17 -12.44
N LEU A 582 3.12 -46.31 -11.49
CA LEU A 582 4.02 -45.38 -10.83
C LEU A 582 4.90 -46.11 -9.80
N SER A 583 6.20 -45.89 -9.87
CA SER A 583 7.15 -46.27 -8.83
C SER A 583 7.01 -45.39 -7.59
N GLU A 584 7.62 -45.81 -6.47
CA GLU A 584 7.64 -44.99 -5.25
C GLU A 584 8.32 -43.63 -5.46
N GLU A 585 9.38 -43.58 -6.27
CA GLU A 585 10.09 -42.34 -6.65
C GLU A 585 9.19 -41.41 -7.47
N GLU A 586 8.47 -41.96 -8.47
CA GLU A 586 7.51 -41.18 -9.27
C GLU A 586 6.31 -40.69 -8.46
N GLN A 587 5.93 -41.35 -7.35
CA GLN A 587 4.82 -40.92 -6.48
C GLN A 587 5.24 -39.89 -5.45
N ALA A 588 6.51 -39.91 -5.02
CA ALA A 588 7.01 -39.07 -3.94
C ALA A 588 6.74 -37.58 -4.17
N HIS A 589 6.70 -37.14 -5.44
CA HIS A 589 6.57 -35.74 -5.83
C HIS A 589 5.14 -35.23 -6.07
N HIS A 590 4.12 -36.09 -5.96
CA HIS A 590 2.76 -35.78 -6.42
C HIS A 590 1.65 -36.16 -5.43
N ALA A 591 1.96 -36.21 -4.14
CA ALA A 591 1.02 -36.68 -3.13
C ALA A 591 -0.25 -35.83 -3.01
N TRP A 592 -0.22 -34.54 -3.35
CA TRP A 592 -1.37 -33.65 -3.36
C TRP A 592 -1.23 -32.61 -4.48
N GLY A 593 -2.31 -32.34 -5.20
CA GLY A 593 -2.30 -31.24 -6.17
C GLY A 593 -3.65 -30.93 -6.79
N LYS A 594 -3.66 -29.91 -7.65
CA LYS A 594 -4.82 -29.41 -8.38
C LYS A 594 -4.81 -29.90 -9.83
N VAL A 595 -5.84 -29.48 -10.56
CA VAL A 595 -5.85 -29.54 -12.02
C VAL A 595 -5.24 -28.27 -12.59
N LEU A 596 -4.45 -28.38 -13.66
CA LEU A 596 -3.96 -27.25 -14.44
C LEU A 596 -4.32 -27.45 -15.92
N LEU A 597 -4.82 -26.41 -16.57
CA LEU A 597 -5.19 -26.41 -17.98
C LEU A 597 -4.30 -25.44 -18.74
N SER A 598 -3.73 -25.87 -19.87
CA SER A 598 -2.99 -24.95 -20.73
C SER A 598 -3.12 -25.26 -22.21
N PHE A 599 -2.97 -24.19 -22.98
CA PHE A 599 -3.25 -24.12 -24.41
C PHE A 599 -2.05 -23.42 -25.05
N ILE A 600 -1.49 -23.96 -26.12
CA ILE A 600 -0.26 -23.41 -26.70
C ILE A 600 -0.28 -23.48 -28.23
N ASN A 601 0.27 -22.44 -28.85
CA ASN A 601 0.51 -22.33 -30.28
C ASN A 601 1.99 -21.99 -30.55
N PHE A 602 2.67 -22.83 -31.34
CA PHE A 602 4.04 -22.60 -31.80
C PHE A 602 4.12 -22.05 -33.22
N ASP A 603 3.00 -21.95 -33.94
CA ASP A 603 2.93 -21.59 -35.35
C ASP A 603 3.06 -20.06 -35.56
N TYR A 604 3.81 -19.66 -36.59
CA TYR A 604 4.05 -18.25 -36.91
C TYR A 604 2.97 -17.63 -37.81
N ASP A 605 2.29 -18.46 -38.59
CA ASP A 605 1.46 -18.01 -39.71
C ASP A 605 -0.04 -18.04 -39.39
N SER A 606 -0.43 -18.78 -38.34
CA SER A 606 -1.83 -19.03 -37.98
C SER A 606 -2.07 -18.99 -36.46
N GLY A 607 -3.15 -18.31 -36.07
CA GLY A 607 -3.77 -18.44 -34.75
C GLY A 607 -4.87 -19.50 -34.78
N ASN A 608 -5.38 -19.92 -33.62
CA ASN A 608 -6.40 -20.96 -33.57
C ASN A 608 -7.28 -21.04 -32.33
N THR A 609 -8.33 -21.86 -32.35
CA THR A 609 -9.31 -21.94 -31.26
C THR A 609 -9.51 -23.34 -30.70
N ILE A 610 -9.36 -23.47 -29.37
CA ILE A 610 -9.71 -24.68 -28.64
C ILE A 610 -11.03 -24.42 -27.89
N TYR A 611 -11.97 -25.37 -27.95
CA TYR A 611 -13.24 -25.29 -27.23
C TYR A 611 -13.30 -26.35 -26.14
N LEU A 612 -13.81 -25.99 -24.97
CA LEU A 612 -14.19 -26.87 -23.87
C LEU A 612 -15.70 -26.81 -23.66
N ASP A 613 -16.35 -27.95 -23.45
CA ASP A 613 -17.79 -28.02 -23.15
C ASP A 613 -18.01 -28.28 -21.65
N GLU A 614 -17.22 -29.17 -21.06
CA GLU A 614 -17.35 -29.55 -19.66
C GLU A 614 -15.99 -29.93 -19.08
N VAL A 615 -15.74 -29.54 -17.82
CA VAL A 615 -14.62 -30.00 -17.00
C VAL A 615 -15.15 -30.49 -15.66
N THR A 616 -14.87 -31.75 -15.33
CA THR A 616 -15.26 -32.38 -14.06
C THR A 616 -14.05 -33.03 -13.40
N VAL A 617 -13.88 -32.80 -12.10
CA VAL A 617 -12.81 -33.38 -11.29
C VAL A 617 -13.40 -34.10 -10.07
N ASN A 618 -13.12 -35.40 -9.97
CA ASN A 618 -13.57 -36.23 -8.87
C ASN A 618 -12.44 -36.46 -7.86
N ASP A 619 -12.79 -36.43 -6.57
CA ASP A 619 -11.90 -36.91 -5.50
C ASP A 619 -12.05 -38.43 -5.37
N LEU A 620 -10.96 -39.15 -5.63
CA LEU A 620 -10.92 -40.60 -5.50
C LEU A 620 -10.33 -41.06 -4.17
N SER A 621 -9.88 -40.12 -3.34
CA SER A 621 -9.20 -40.39 -2.07
C SER A 621 -10.18 -41.02 -1.08
N SER A 622 -10.00 -42.31 -0.74
CA SER A 622 -10.79 -42.95 0.32
C SER A 622 -10.43 -42.34 1.68
N GLY A 623 -11.41 -41.93 2.48
CA GLY A 623 -11.23 -41.11 3.70
C GLY A 623 -10.30 -41.64 4.79
N ALA A 624 -8.98 -41.55 4.57
CA ALA A 624 -7.92 -41.86 5.54
C ALA A 624 -6.98 -40.66 5.70
N GLN A 625 -6.70 -40.33 6.96
CA GLN A 625 -5.84 -39.24 7.43
C GLN A 625 -4.34 -39.57 7.38
N HIS A 626 -3.56 -38.50 7.20
CA HIS A 626 -2.21 -38.19 7.72
C HIS A 626 -0.90 -38.55 6.94
N GLU A 627 -0.09 -37.48 6.85
CA GLU A 627 1.38 -37.33 6.97
C GLU A 627 2.31 -37.29 5.73
N LYS A 628 2.87 -36.07 5.52
CA LYS A 628 4.24 -35.60 5.12
C LYS A 628 4.98 -36.34 3.98
N GLU A 629 5.65 -35.69 3.03
CA GLU A 629 6.57 -34.53 3.04
C GLU A 629 6.79 -34.13 1.56
N LEU A 630 6.82 -32.84 1.17
CA LEU A 630 7.27 -32.44 -0.18
C LEU A 630 7.94 -31.06 -0.21
N GLU A 631 9.23 -31.05 -0.52
CA GLU A 631 10.09 -29.87 -0.73
C GLU A 631 9.89 -29.28 -2.14
N GLY A 632 9.90 -27.94 -2.22
CA GLY A 632 9.58 -27.18 -3.42
C GLY A 632 10.76 -26.84 -4.33
N ALA A 633 10.43 -26.57 -5.59
CA ALA A 633 11.20 -25.74 -6.51
C ALA A 633 10.21 -24.93 -7.34
N GLY A 634 10.49 -23.65 -7.56
CA GLY A 634 9.55 -22.72 -8.19
C GLY A 634 10.18 -21.91 -9.31
N ALA A 635 9.34 -21.23 -10.11
CA ALA A 635 9.81 -20.21 -11.03
C ALA A 635 8.66 -19.23 -11.47
N SER A 636 9.08 -17.99 -11.80
CA SER A 636 8.42 -16.70 -12.07
C SER A 636 7.37 -16.52 -13.20
N GLU A 637 6.53 -15.49 -13.05
CA GLU A 637 5.82 -14.81 -14.14
C GLU A 637 6.79 -14.10 -15.11
N GLY A 638 6.30 -13.78 -16.31
CA GLY A 638 6.95 -12.82 -17.19
C GLY A 638 6.97 -11.45 -16.53
N GLU A 639 8.08 -11.15 -15.86
CA GLU A 639 8.45 -9.83 -15.38
C GLU A 639 8.59 -8.89 -16.60
N ASP A 640 7.60 -8.01 -16.82
CA ASP A 640 8.03 -6.63 -16.88
C ASP A 640 8.53 -6.36 -15.45
N SER A 641 9.83 -6.16 -15.27
CA SER A 641 10.40 -5.89 -13.95
C SER A 641 9.61 -4.74 -13.32
N GLU A 642 8.76 -5.05 -12.34
CA GLU A 642 8.10 -4.00 -11.54
C GLU A 642 9.24 -3.26 -10.86
N GLU A 643 9.41 -2.00 -11.24
CA GLU A 643 10.42 -1.16 -10.61
C GLU A 643 10.14 -1.10 -9.11
N PRO A 644 11.19 -1.08 -8.27
CA PRO A 644 11.01 -0.86 -6.84
C PRO A 644 10.15 0.40 -6.61
N THR A 645 9.09 0.26 -5.82
CA THR A 645 8.14 1.33 -5.52
C THR A 645 8.28 1.73 -4.05
N GLU A 646 8.47 3.02 -3.81
CA GLU A 646 8.65 3.58 -2.47
C GLU A 646 7.47 4.50 -2.12
N THR A 647 7.34 4.77 -0.83
CA THR A 647 6.25 5.56 -0.25
C THR A 647 6.82 6.14 1.05
N ILE A 648 6.23 7.22 1.54
CA ILE A 648 6.50 7.72 2.89
C ILE A 648 5.23 7.68 3.75
N HIS A 649 5.39 7.39 5.04
CA HIS A 649 4.32 7.50 6.02
C HIS A 649 4.73 8.36 7.22
N LEU A 650 3.78 9.11 7.76
CA LEU A 650 3.92 9.83 9.03
C LEU A 650 2.64 9.72 9.85
N SER A 651 2.81 9.76 11.17
CA SER A 651 1.71 9.83 12.13
C SER A 651 1.96 10.97 13.12
N VAL A 652 0.94 11.78 13.39
CA VAL A 652 1.00 12.93 14.30
C VAL A 652 -0.23 12.95 15.21
N SER A 653 -0.04 13.34 16.47
CA SER A 653 -1.11 13.71 17.39
C SER A 653 -0.76 14.99 18.15
N ASP A 654 -1.78 15.71 18.58
CA ASP A 654 -1.63 16.95 19.36
C ASP A 654 -2.21 16.83 20.78
N ARG A 655 -2.09 17.92 21.55
CA ARG A 655 -2.61 18.03 22.93
C ARG A 655 -4.13 17.95 23.05
N ASP A 656 -4.86 18.21 21.96
CA ASP A 656 -6.32 18.19 21.92
C ASP A 656 -6.85 16.81 21.50
N GLY A 657 -5.96 15.88 21.17
CA GLY A 657 -6.27 14.49 20.84
C GLY A 657 -6.50 14.25 19.35
N ASN A 658 -6.34 15.27 18.49
CA ASN A 658 -6.47 15.06 17.05
C ASN A 658 -5.33 14.18 16.55
N ILE A 659 -5.60 13.41 15.49
CA ILE A 659 -4.64 12.47 14.92
C ILE A 659 -4.60 12.67 13.42
N VAL A 660 -3.40 12.68 12.85
CA VAL A 660 -3.20 12.60 11.40
C VAL A 660 -2.34 11.40 11.09
N SER A 661 -2.89 10.48 10.30
CA SER A 661 -2.20 9.35 9.69
C SER A 661 -2.07 9.62 8.20
N TYR A 662 -0.86 9.88 7.72
CA TYR A 662 -0.65 10.41 6.37
C TYR A 662 0.36 9.58 5.59
N THR A 663 -0.09 8.98 4.50
CA THR A 663 0.75 8.26 3.54
C THR A 663 0.75 8.98 2.18
N SER A 664 1.94 9.20 1.61
CA SER A 664 2.10 9.83 0.29
C SER A 664 3.19 9.16 -0.54
N THR A 665 3.10 9.29 -1.86
CA THR A 665 4.01 8.61 -2.80
C THR A 665 4.21 9.38 -4.11
N ILE A 666 5.37 9.18 -4.74
CA ILE A 666 5.62 9.47 -6.17
C ILE A 666 5.64 8.19 -7.05
N ASN A 667 5.12 7.08 -6.51
CA ASN A 667 5.05 5.72 -7.04
C ASN A 667 6.38 4.94 -7.03
N SER A 668 7.21 4.99 -8.07
CA SER A 668 8.54 4.34 -8.03
C SER A 668 9.50 5.10 -7.12
N ILE A 669 10.55 4.44 -6.63
CA ILE A 669 11.69 5.18 -6.05
C ILE A 669 12.19 6.16 -7.13
N GLY A 670 12.29 7.44 -6.79
CA GLY A 670 12.70 8.49 -7.73
C GLY A 670 11.63 8.92 -8.75
N GLY A 671 10.41 8.38 -8.68
CA GLY A 671 9.30 8.71 -9.60
C GLY A 671 9.68 8.46 -11.07
N ASN A 672 9.34 9.40 -11.96
CA ASN A 672 9.75 9.32 -13.37
C ASN A 672 11.21 9.75 -13.62
N GLY A 673 11.93 10.13 -12.55
CA GLY A 673 13.32 10.59 -12.61
C GLY A 673 13.51 12.05 -13.00
N MET A 674 12.46 12.79 -13.35
CA MET A 674 12.56 14.20 -13.76
C MET A 674 12.40 15.14 -12.56
N VAL A 675 13.44 15.92 -12.28
CA VAL A 675 13.35 17.12 -11.43
C VAL A 675 12.87 18.29 -12.28
N VAL A 676 11.81 18.98 -11.84
CA VAL A 676 11.30 20.18 -12.52
C VAL A 676 12.39 21.28 -12.47
N PRO A 677 12.98 21.69 -13.62
CA PRO A 677 14.12 22.61 -13.63
C PRO A 677 13.79 23.95 -12.97
N GLY A 678 14.64 24.38 -12.03
CA GLY A 678 14.47 25.63 -11.27
C GLY A 678 13.47 25.55 -10.12
N TYR A 679 12.77 24.42 -9.93
CA TYR A 679 11.80 24.23 -8.84
C TYR A 679 12.14 23.05 -7.91
N GLY A 680 13.04 22.16 -8.31
CA GLY A 680 13.76 21.26 -7.39
C GLY A 680 12.95 20.08 -6.82
N PHE A 681 11.82 19.68 -7.41
CA PHE A 681 11.07 18.49 -6.98
C PHE A 681 10.94 17.46 -8.09
N LEU A 682 10.88 16.18 -7.69
CA LEU A 682 10.67 15.04 -8.58
C LEU A 682 9.19 14.89 -8.96
N LEU A 683 8.94 14.48 -10.21
CA LEU A 683 7.61 14.12 -10.70
C LEU A 683 7.34 12.63 -10.53
N ASN A 684 6.08 12.28 -10.23
CA ASN A 684 5.63 10.91 -10.09
C ASN A 684 5.59 10.16 -11.43
N ASN A 685 5.53 8.83 -11.36
CA ASN A 685 5.27 7.95 -12.51
C ASN A 685 4.07 7.02 -12.28
N GLY A 686 3.04 7.48 -11.55
CA GLY A 686 1.94 6.64 -11.04
C GLY A 686 1.12 5.89 -12.09
N PHE A 687 1.27 6.25 -13.36
CA PHE A 687 0.54 5.63 -14.47
C PHE A 687 1.40 4.79 -15.42
N SER A 688 2.70 4.62 -15.12
CA SER A 688 3.61 3.83 -15.95
C SER A 688 3.10 2.40 -16.20
N GLY A 689 2.46 1.80 -15.20
CA GLY A 689 1.88 0.44 -15.26
C GLY A 689 0.44 0.36 -15.80
N ARG A 690 -0.19 1.46 -16.23
CA ARG A 690 -1.55 1.43 -16.79
C ARG A 690 -1.50 1.16 -18.28
N ILE A 691 -1.65 -0.12 -18.64
CA ILE A 691 -1.68 -0.60 -20.02
C ILE A 691 -3.00 -1.31 -20.33
N PRO A 692 -3.45 -1.34 -21.60
CA PRO A 692 -4.68 -2.02 -21.98
C PRO A 692 -4.64 -3.50 -21.61
N SER A 693 -5.63 -3.94 -20.84
CA SER A 693 -5.91 -5.37 -20.61
C SER A 693 -6.97 -5.88 -21.61
N GLN A 694 -7.24 -7.19 -21.69
CA GLN A 694 -8.35 -7.71 -22.53
C GLN A 694 -9.71 -7.16 -22.14
N ASP A 695 -9.86 -6.92 -20.85
CA ASP A 695 -11.11 -6.54 -20.24
C ASP A 695 -11.12 -5.01 -20.14
N PRO A 696 -11.84 -4.30 -21.04
CA PRO A 696 -11.95 -2.85 -20.98
C PRO A 696 -12.70 -2.37 -19.72
N ASP A 697 -13.41 -3.28 -19.05
CA ASP A 697 -14.09 -3.03 -17.77
C ASP A 697 -13.18 -3.34 -16.57
N HIS A 698 -11.94 -3.81 -16.81
CA HIS A 698 -10.98 -4.05 -15.75
C HIS A 698 -10.76 -2.79 -14.89
N PRO A 699 -10.69 -2.91 -13.55
CA PRO A 699 -10.57 -1.75 -12.67
C PRO A 699 -9.39 -0.82 -13.00
N ASN A 700 -8.26 -1.40 -13.44
CA ASN A 700 -7.03 -0.69 -13.79
C ASN A 700 -6.86 -0.38 -15.30
N TYR A 701 -7.90 -0.55 -16.13
CA TYR A 701 -7.80 -0.22 -17.55
C TYR A 701 -7.49 1.29 -17.75
N PRO A 702 -6.61 1.69 -18.69
CA PRO A 702 -6.23 3.09 -18.90
C PRO A 702 -7.42 3.96 -19.32
N ARG A 703 -7.69 5.02 -18.55
CA ARG A 703 -8.80 5.96 -18.80
C ARG A 703 -8.37 7.40 -18.50
N PRO A 704 -8.98 8.40 -19.16
CA PRO A 704 -8.94 9.80 -18.74
C PRO A 704 -9.50 10.00 -17.33
N GLY A 705 -8.91 10.89 -16.53
CA GLY A 705 -9.39 11.22 -15.17
C GLY A 705 -9.38 10.04 -14.19
N LEU A 706 -8.52 9.03 -14.42
CA LEU A 706 -8.40 7.84 -13.59
C LEU A 706 -7.45 8.12 -12.43
N ARG A 707 -7.90 7.89 -11.20
CA ARG A 707 -7.02 7.90 -10.02
C ARG A 707 -6.23 6.61 -9.89
N MET A 708 -4.98 6.75 -9.47
CA MET A 708 -4.10 5.61 -9.27
C MET A 708 -4.67 4.64 -8.22
N LEU A 709 -4.82 3.36 -8.58
CA LEU A 709 -4.98 2.29 -7.59
C LEU A 709 -3.74 2.22 -6.70
N SER A 710 -3.93 2.41 -5.39
CA SER A 710 -2.85 2.46 -4.42
C SER A 710 -2.91 1.34 -3.38
N ALA A 711 -1.75 1.02 -2.81
CA ALA A 711 -1.61 0.15 -1.64
C ALA A 711 -1.64 0.91 -0.30
N MET A 712 -1.64 2.24 -0.32
CA MET A 712 -1.60 3.09 0.87
C MET A 712 -2.80 2.81 1.79
N SER A 713 -2.56 2.68 3.09
CA SER A 713 -3.62 2.38 4.06
C SER A 713 -3.36 3.04 5.42
N PRO A 714 -3.30 4.39 5.51
CA PRO A 714 -3.20 5.04 6.81
C PRO A 714 -4.41 4.67 7.68
N THR A 715 -4.16 3.95 8.77
CA THR A 715 -5.19 3.25 9.56
C THR A 715 -5.24 3.78 10.98
N ILE A 716 -6.44 4.09 11.45
CA ILE A 716 -6.72 4.52 12.83
C ILE A 716 -7.61 3.46 13.49
N VAL A 717 -7.27 3.08 14.71
CA VAL A 717 -8.03 2.10 15.51
C VAL A 717 -8.52 2.78 16.77
N THR A 718 -9.82 2.70 17.03
CA THR A 718 -10.46 3.17 18.26
C THR A 718 -11.11 2.01 19.01
N LYS A 719 -11.49 2.25 20.27
CA LYS A 719 -12.30 1.34 21.07
C LYS A 719 -13.28 2.14 21.88
N ASP A 720 -14.57 1.89 21.66
CA ASP A 720 -15.65 2.61 22.34
C ASP A 720 -15.55 4.15 22.18
N GLY A 721 -15.03 4.62 21.04
CA GLY A 721 -14.79 6.05 20.72
C GLY A 721 -13.41 6.58 21.11
N ASP A 722 -12.65 5.86 21.96
CA ASP A 722 -11.32 6.30 22.36
C ASP A 722 -10.24 5.80 21.38
N PRO A 723 -9.33 6.66 20.88
CA PRO A 723 -8.18 6.22 20.09
C PRO A 723 -7.31 5.21 20.83
N VAL A 724 -6.90 4.16 20.13
CA VAL A 724 -6.01 3.10 20.64
C VAL A 724 -4.67 3.14 19.93
N MET A 725 -4.68 3.24 18.61
CA MET A 725 -3.47 3.40 17.81
C MET A 725 -3.75 4.00 16.43
N THR A 726 -2.72 4.59 15.83
CA THR A 726 -2.63 4.79 14.38
C THR A 726 -1.40 4.08 13.85
N VAL A 727 -1.51 3.52 12.65
CA VAL A 727 -0.39 2.90 11.94
C VAL A 727 -0.52 3.10 10.45
N GLY A 728 0.62 3.28 9.80
CA GLY A 728 0.75 3.15 8.37
C GLY A 728 2.17 2.72 8.02
N ALA A 729 2.35 2.37 6.77
CA ALA A 729 3.61 1.83 6.30
C ALA A 729 3.86 2.26 4.85
N PRO A 730 5.13 2.31 4.42
CA PRO A 730 5.51 2.37 3.02
C PRO A 730 5.73 0.97 2.41
N SER A 731 6.25 0.92 1.17
CA SER A 731 6.62 -0.31 0.42
C SER A 731 5.50 -0.98 -0.37
N SER A 732 4.84 -0.22 -1.25
CA SER A 732 3.99 -0.79 -2.30
C SER A 732 2.91 -1.73 -1.75
N ASN A 733 2.62 -2.84 -2.45
CA ASN A 733 1.67 -3.85 -2.00
C ASN A 733 2.03 -4.51 -0.64
N ARG A 734 3.27 -4.39 -0.15
CA ARG A 734 3.66 -4.89 1.20
C ARG A 734 3.11 -4.01 2.34
N ILE A 735 2.60 -2.82 2.05
CA ILE A 735 1.89 -1.96 3.01
C ILE A 735 0.75 -2.73 3.69
N ILE A 736 -0.01 -3.48 2.90
CA ILE A 736 -1.21 -4.19 3.34
C ILE A 736 -0.84 -5.28 4.38
N THR A 737 0.11 -6.15 4.04
CA THR A 737 0.57 -7.25 4.91
C THR A 737 1.29 -6.73 6.15
N THR A 738 1.99 -5.59 6.04
CA THR A 738 2.67 -4.93 7.16
C THR A 738 1.67 -4.39 8.18
N ILE A 739 0.66 -3.63 7.74
CA ILE A 739 -0.34 -3.05 8.64
C ILE A 739 -1.13 -4.15 9.36
N VAL A 740 -1.57 -5.18 8.64
CA VAL A 740 -2.30 -6.31 9.24
C VAL A 740 -1.44 -7.01 10.30
N GLN A 741 -0.17 -7.31 10.01
CA GLN A 741 0.71 -7.94 11.01
C GLN A 741 0.91 -7.05 12.24
N ILE A 742 1.09 -5.74 12.08
CA ILE A 742 1.26 -4.83 13.22
C ILE A 742 -0.02 -4.80 14.08
N ILE A 743 -1.19 -4.70 13.44
CA ILE A 743 -2.49 -4.73 14.15
C ILE A 743 -2.67 -6.07 14.87
N MET A 744 -2.39 -7.19 14.20
CA MET A 744 -2.45 -8.54 14.78
C MET A 744 -1.50 -8.68 15.98
N ASN A 745 -0.24 -8.30 15.80
CA ASN A 745 0.79 -8.38 16.85
C ASN A 745 0.41 -7.54 18.08
N LYS A 746 -0.15 -6.34 17.86
CA LYS A 746 -0.59 -5.44 18.93
C LYS A 746 -1.86 -5.94 19.63
N LEU A 747 -2.93 -6.18 18.88
CA LEU A 747 -4.28 -6.39 19.42
C LEU A 747 -4.54 -7.85 19.78
N ASP A 748 -3.91 -8.79 19.09
CA ASP A 748 -4.11 -10.23 19.32
C ASP A 748 -2.97 -10.85 20.14
N LEU A 749 -1.71 -10.50 19.82
CA LEU A 749 -0.53 -11.10 20.44
C LEU A 749 0.04 -10.29 21.62
N GLY A 750 -0.61 -9.16 21.96
CA GLY A 750 -0.32 -8.38 23.17
C GLY A 750 0.99 -7.60 23.16
N MET A 751 1.61 -7.39 22.00
CA MET A 751 2.80 -6.56 21.87
C MET A 751 2.49 -5.07 22.13
N THR A 752 3.49 -4.29 22.53
CA THR A 752 3.46 -2.83 22.41
C THR A 752 3.62 -2.40 20.95
N LEU A 753 3.26 -1.16 20.60
CA LEU A 753 3.39 -0.72 19.20
C LEU A 753 4.85 -0.74 18.69
N PRO A 754 5.88 -0.28 19.45
CA PRO A 754 7.26 -0.41 19.01
C PRO A 754 7.71 -1.86 18.81
N GLU A 755 7.29 -2.79 19.68
CA GLU A 755 7.58 -4.22 19.52
C GLU A 755 6.92 -4.77 18.25
N ALA A 756 5.64 -4.45 18.02
CA ALA A 756 4.89 -4.88 16.85
C ALA A 756 5.48 -4.34 15.53
N ILE A 757 6.01 -3.11 15.55
CA ILE A 757 6.76 -2.53 14.41
C ILE A 757 8.09 -3.24 14.24
N ALA A 758 8.86 -3.47 15.31
CA ALA A 758 10.17 -4.11 15.21
C ALA A 758 10.09 -5.58 14.75
N GLU A 759 9.00 -6.28 15.06
CA GLU A 759 8.82 -7.71 14.81
C GLU A 759 9.18 -8.12 13.36
N PRO A 760 9.96 -9.20 13.16
CA PRO A 760 10.24 -9.78 11.85
C PRO A 760 8.98 -10.13 11.06
N ARG A 761 8.97 -9.86 9.75
CA ARG A 761 7.75 -9.94 8.92
C ARG A 761 7.79 -11.04 7.86
N LEU A 762 6.60 -11.55 7.54
CA LEU A 762 6.29 -12.33 6.34
C LEU A 762 5.37 -11.52 5.42
N SER A 763 5.41 -11.71 4.11
CA SER A 763 4.51 -11.02 3.18
C SER A 763 4.02 -11.97 2.09
N GLN A 764 2.73 -12.27 2.11
CA GLN A 764 2.06 -13.11 1.13
C GLN A 764 1.02 -12.29 0.36
N ARG A 765 1.20 -12.19 -0.96
CA ARG A 765 0.46 -11.27 -1.84
C ARG A 765 -0.31 -11.98 -2.96
N ASN A 766 -0.44 -13.31 -2.88
CA ASN A 766 -1.02 -14.14 -3.94
C ASN A 766 -0.33 -13.93 -5.30
N LEU A 767 1.01 -13.78 -5.28
CA LEU A 767 1.80 -13.68 -6.51
C LEU A 767 1.71 -14.98 -7.30
N SER A 768 2.08 -14.94 -8.58
CA SER A 768 2.02 -16.09 -9.49
C SER A 768 2.87 -17.29 -9.06
N ASP A 769 3.99 -17.03 -8.41
CA ASP A 769 4.83 -18.07 -7.79
C ASP A 769 4.23 -18.63 -6.49
N ALA A 770 3.16 -18.01 -5.99
CA ALA A 770 2.47 -18.30 -4.73
C ALA A 770 3.35 -18.23 -3.47
N LYS A 771 4.59 -17.71 -3.58
CA LYS A 771 5.55 -17.69 -2.47
C LYS A 771 5.32 -16.49 -1.56
N ALA A 772 5.40 -16.75 -0.26
CA ALA A 772 5.51 -15.69 0.73
C ALA A 772 6.97 -15.21 0.82
N GLU A 773 7.15 -13.91 0.95
CA GLU A 773 8.45 -13.29 1.19
C GLU A 773 8.73 -13.29 2.70
N TYR A 774 9.95 -13.63 3.12
CA TYR A 774 10.40 -13.53 4.52
C TYR A 774 11.62 -12.63 4.63
N GLU A 775 11.73 -11.92 5.74
CA GLU A 775 12.94 -11.16 6.06
C GLU A 775 14.05 -12.07 6.56
N GLU A 776 15.31 -11.76 6.26
CA GLU A 776 16.46 -12.55 6.74
C GLU A 776 16.46 -12.71 8.27
N ILE A 777 16.14 -11.63 9.00
CA ILE A 777 15.98 -11.67 10.46
C ILE A 777 14.85 -12.60 10.92
N PHE A 778 13.79 -12.78 10.12
CA PHE A 778 12.75 -13.76 10.42
C PHE A 778 13.32 -15.18 10.37
N LEU A 779 14.16 -15.48 9.39
CA LEU A 779 14.80 -16.80 9.31
C LEU A 779 15.73 -17.03 10.52
N ASP A 780 16.50 -16.01 10.90
CA ASP A 780 17.43 -16.10 12.03
C ASP A 780 16.71 -16.32 13.38
N GLU A 781 15.59 -15.62 13.61
CA GLU A 781 14.84 -15.70 14.87
C GLU A 781 13.80 -16.83 14.89
N TYR A 782 13.19 -17.12 13.74
CA TYR A 782 12.00 -17.96 13.60
C TYR A 782 12.12 -19.06 12.54
N GLY A 783 13.33 -19.48 12.16
CA GLY A 783 13.53 -20.53 11.15
C GLY A 783 12.72 -21.80 11.40
N THR A 784 12.58 -22.23 12.65
CA THR A 784 11.71 -23.39 12.99
C THR A 784 10.22 -23.16 12.68
N LEU A 785 9.71 -21.92 12.78
CA LEU A 785 8.33 -21.61 12.37
C LEU A 785 8.20 -21.67 10.85
N LEU A 786 9.25 -21.31 10.11
CA LEU A 786 9.27 -21.44 8.65
C LEU A 786 9.18 -22.93 8.26
N ASP A 787 10.01 -23.79 8.87
CA ASP A 787 9.97 -25.25 8.64
C ASP A 787 8.58 -25.83 8.96
N GLU A 788 7.94 -25.37 10.04
CA GLU A 788 6.59 -25.79 10.41
C GLU A 788 5.53 -25.31 9.40
N LEU A 789 5.65 -24.08 8.89
CA LEU A 789 4.76 -23.55 7.85
C LEU A 789 4.98 -24.25 6.50
N GLU A 790 6.22 -24.57 6.15
CA GLU A 790 6.56 -25.37 4.96
C GLU A 790 6.02 -26.79 5.08
N ALA A 791 6.04 -27.38 6.27
CA ALA A 791 5.37 -28.65 6.54
C ALA A 791 3.85 -28.59 6.37
N MET A 792 3.25 -27.40 6.47
CA MET A 792 1.85 -27.14 6.11
C MET A 792 1.68 -26.83 4.60
N GLY A 793 2.74 -26.80 3.79
CA GLY A 793 2.68 -26.54 2.35
C GLY A 793 2.80 -25.06 1.96
N HIS A 794 3.10 -24.16 2.90
CA HIS A 794 3.51 -22.80 2.52
C HIS A 794 4.85 -22.86 1.79
N THR A 795 5.02 -21.97 0.82
CA THR A 795 6.30 -21.83 0.12
C THR A 795 6.85 -20.43 0.30
N PHE A 796 8.16 -20.35 0.42
CA PHE A 796 8.84 -19.13 0.82
C PHE A 796 9.95 -18.74 -0.15
N LYS A 797 10.26 -17.44 -0.18
CA LYS A 797 11.46 -16.89 -0.78
C LYS A 797 12.01 -15.77 0.11
N PRO A 798 13.33 -15.60 0.19
CA PRO A 798 13.88 -14.46 0.91
C PRO A 798 13.41 -13.17 0.24
N ASP A 799 13.14 -12.15 1.05
CA ASP A 799 13.07 -10.79 0.55
C ASP A 799 14.45 -10.36 0.04
N THR A 800 14.52 -9.96 -1.22
CA THR A 800 15.76 -9.47 -1.84
C THR A 800 15.83 -7.95 -1.86
N ALA A 801 14.79 -7.26 -1.37
CA ALA A 801 14.75 -5.82 -1.28
C ALA A 801 15.70 -5.34 -0.18
N VAL A 802 16.69 -4.52 -0.54
CA VAL A 802 17.70 -4.02 0.41
C VAL A 802 17.07 -3.21 1.54
N GLN A 803 15.93 -2.57 1.27
CA GLN A 803 15.14 -1.81 2.24
C GLN A 803 14.37 -2.67 3.26
N GLY A 804 14.26 -4.00 3.03
CA GLY A 804 13.43 -4.91 3.83
C GLY A 804 11.92 -4.77 3.59
N ILE A 805 11.11 -5.48 4.37
CA ILE A 805 9.65 -5.44 4.27
C ILE A 805 9.12 -4.26 5.08
N SER A 806 9.11 -3.06 4.48
CA SER A 806 8.46 -1.84 5.02
C SER A 806 9.11 -1.18 6.24
N ALA A 807 8.95 0.14 6.35
CA ALA A 807 9.39 0.96 7.49
C ALA A 807 8.18 1.69 8.11
N ALA A 808 7.42 0.97 8.93
CA ALA A 808 6.18 1.49 9.50
C ALA A 808 6.41 2.58 10.56
N THR A 809 5.45 3.49 10.67
CA THR A 809 5.36 4.47 11.77
C THR A 809 3.95 4.49 12.33
N GLY A 810 3.80 4.92 13.58
CA GLY A 810 2.51 4.95 14.25
C GLY A 810 2.54 5.55 15.64
N LEU A 811 1.37 5.66 16.26
CA LEU A 811 1.17 6.14 17.63
C LEU A 811 0.32 5.15 18.41
N GLU A 812 0.62 4.95 19.69
CA GLU A 812 -0.16 4.18 20.64
C GLU A 812 -0.65 5.11 21.77
N PHE A 813 -1.95 5.11 22.02
CA PHE A 813 -2.58 5.95 23.04
C PHE A 813 -2.69 5.16 24.34
N LEU A 814 -2.06 5.66 25.41
CA LEU A 814 -1.91 4.95 26.68
C LEU A 814 -3.00 5.34 27.67
N SER A 815 -3.33 4.42 28.58
CA SER A 815 -4.40 4.61 29.56
C SER A 815 -4.17 5.74 30.57
N ASP A 816 -2.94 6.26 30.67
CA ASP A 816 -2.59 7.40 31.52
C ASP A 816 -2.74 8.76 30.80
N GLY A 817 -3.23 8.75 29.55
CA GLY A 817 -3.41 9.93 28.71
C GLY A 817 -2.17 10.35 27.94
N SER A 818 -1.04 9.64 28.09
CA SER A 818 0.14 9.87 27.26
C SER A 818 0.05 9.15 25.91
N VAL A 819 0.81 9.64 24.93
CA VAL A 819 0.92 9.05 23.61
C VAL A 819 2.34 8.55 23.40
N ARG A 820 2.46 7.30 22.96
CA ARG A 820 3.73 6.69 22.55
C ARG A 820 3.85 6.75 21.03
N ALA A 821 4.77 7.56 20.54
CA ALA A 821 5.20 7.50 19.15
C ALA A 821 6.13 6.31 18.91
N ALA A 822 5.99 5.65 17.77
CA ALA A 822 6.78 4.51 17.36
C ALA A 822 7.15 4.60 15.87
N ALA A 823 8.42 4.39 15.57
CA ALA A 823 8.96 4.33 14.22
C ALA A 823 9.79 3.07 14.05
N GLU A 824 9.94 2.63 12.81
CA GLU A 824 10.80 1.51 12.44
C GLU A 824 12.22 1.65 13.01
N PRO A 825 12.77 0.66 13.74
CA PRO A 825 14.09 0.78 14.34
C PRO A 825 15.27 0.57 13.38
N THR A 826 15.13 -0.25 12.32
CA THR A 826 16.29 -0.69 11.53
C THR A 826 16.08 -0.64 10.02
N ARG A 827 14.91 -1.09 9.53
CA ARG A 827 14.64 -1.12 8.09
C ARG A 827 14.69 0.30 7.54
N ARG A 828 15.23 0.46 6.32
CA ARG A 828 15.52 1.77 5.72
C ARG A 828 16.41 2.71 6.56
N GLY A 829 17.29 2.15 7.41
CA GLY A 829 18.13 2.96 8.30
C GLY A 829 17.39 3.50 9.53
N GLY A 830 16.17 3.01 9.79
CA GLY A 830 15.31 3.43 10.89
C GLY A 830 14.52 4.70 10.60
N GLY A 831 13.50 4.96 11.42
CA GLY A 831 12.71 6.19 11.44
C GLY A 831 12.92 6.97 12.74
N SER A 832 12.18 8.07 12.90
CA SER A 832 12.26 8.94 14.06
C SER A 832 10.90 9.05 14.74
N ALA A 833 10.88 8.84 16.05
CA ALA A 833 9.75 9.09 16.92
C ALA A 833 10.11 10.20 17.92
N MET A 834 9.22 11.17 18.10
CA MET A 834 9.37 12.26 19.05
C MET A 834 8.04 12.55 19.74
N ALA A 835 8.11 13.06 20.97
CA ALA A 835 6.96 13.52 21.71
C ALA A 835 7.35 14.71 22.58
N ILE A 836 6.36 15.51 22.93
CA ILE A 836 6.49 16.66 23.84
C ILE A 836 5.52 16.51 25.01
N ASP A 837 5.85 17.15 26.12
CA ASP A 837 4.91 17.30 27.24
C ASP A 837 4.16 18.64 27.12
N MET A 838 3.03 18.75 27.83
CA MET A 838 2.21 19.97 27.87
C MET A 838 3.02 21.22 28.28
N GLU A 839 4.09 21.05 29.06
CA GLU A 839 4.98 22.14 29.51
C GLU A 839 5.91 22.67 28.39
N ASP A 840 6.13 21.88 27.33
CA ASP A 840 6.97 22.26 26.20
C ASP A 840 6.24 23.14 25.17
N ILE A 841 4.91 23.16 25.23
CA ILE A 841 4.08 23.94 24.32
C ILE A 841 4.19 25.40 24.77
N GLU A 842 4.70 26.23 23.87
CA GLU A 842 4.72 27.67 24.05
C GLU A 842 3.30 28.09 24.41
N GLU A 843 3.14 28.74 25.57
CA GLU A 843 1.90 29.43 25.85
C GLU A 843 1.60 30.28 24.62
N PRO A 844 0.41 30.15 24.01
CA PRO A 844 0.08 30.92 22.82
C PRO A 844 0.48 32.34 23.13
N PRO A 845 1.31 33.00 22.30
CA PRO A 845 1.75 34.35 22.57
C PRO A 845 0.48 35.12 22.86
N SER A 846 0.30 35.54 24.13
CA SER A 846 -1.00 35.95 24.69
C SER A 846 -1.76 36.67 23.61
N GLU A 847 -2.79 36.03 23.02
CA GLU A 847 -3.41 36.38 21.72
C GLU A 847 -3.01 37.79 21.31
N GLU A 848 -2.07 37.94 20.35
CA GLU A 848 -1.44 39.21 19.96
C GLU A 848 -2.24 40.38 20.50
N THR A 849 -1.75 41.01 21.57
CA THR A 849 -2.52 42.05 22.26
C THR A 849 -2.97 43.07 21.23
N SER A 850 -4.27 42.99 20.91
CA SER A 850 -4.93 43.65 19.79
C SER A 850 -6.29 44.12 20.27
N VAL A 851 -6.80 45.18 19.63
CA VAL A 851 -8.11 45.71 19.98
C VAL A 851 -9.22 44.67 19.72
N ALA A 852 -9.05 43.81 18.71
CA ALA A 852 -9.99 42.73 18.41
C ALA A 852 -10.06 41.69 19.53
N HIS A 853 -8.91 41.22 20.00
CA HIS A 853 -8.82 40.30 21.13
C HIS A 853 -9.44 40.88 22.41
N MET A 854 -9.15 42.14 22.73
CA MET A 854 -9.77 42.81 23.88
C MET A 854 -11.30 42.91 23.78
N LYS A 855 -11.87 43.00 22.56
CA LYS A 855 -13.32 42.97 22.36
C LYS A 855 -13.90 41.57 22.61
N ALA A 856 -13.22 40.53 22.15
CA ALA A 856 -13.59 39.15 22.42
C ALA A 856 -13.55 38.85 23.94
N LEU A 857 -12.53 39.33 24.65
CA LEU A 857 -12.46 39.22 26.11
C LEU A 857 -13.64 39.89 26.82
N VAL A 858 -14.07 41.07 26.36
CA VAL A 858 -15.25 41.74 26.94
C VAL A 858 -16.52 40.92 26.73
N GLU A 859 -16.69 40.27 25.59
CA GLU A 859 -17.83 39.37 25.34
C GLU A 859 -17.76 38.12 26.24
N ARG A 860 -16.59 37.48 26.30
CA ARG A 860 -16.36 36.33 27.17
C ARG A 860 -16.63 36.64 28.64
N PHE A 861 -16.15 37.78 29.15
CA PHE A 861 -16.40 38.21 30.53
C PHE A 861 -17.87 38.55 30.82
N VAL A 862 -18.68 38.84 29.80
CA VAL A 862 -20.13 38.93 29.97
C VAL A 862 -20.74 37.55 30.15
N ASP A 863 -20.33 36.57 29.32
CA ASP A 863 -20.84 35.20 29.37
C ASP A 863 -20.43 34.48 30.68
N GLU A 864 -19.23 34.76 31.18
CA GLU A 864 -18.70 34.26 32.46
C GLU A 864 -19.32 34.96 33.68
N GLY A 865 -20.09 36.04 33.49
CA GLY A 865 -20.71 36.82 34.57
C GLY A 865 -19.75 37.77 35.30
N GLU A 866 -18.53 37.93 34.80
CA GLU A 866 -17.49 38.84 35.31
C GLU A 866 -17.82 40.31 35.01
N ILE A 867 -18.69 40.59 34.03
CA ILE A 867 -19.28 41.92 33.75
C ILE A 867 -20.80 41.86 33.94
N LYS A 868 -21.32 42.56 34.96
CA LYS A 868 -22.70 42.37 35.45
C LYS A 868 -23.80 43.05 34.63
N ARG A 869 -23.47 44.10 33.86
CA ARG A 869 -24.45 44.89 33.09
C ARG A 869 -24.12 44.96 31.62
N SER A 870 -25.14 44.75 30.78
CA SER A 870 -25.08 44.95 29.33
C SER A 870 -24.68 46.37 28.93
N GLU A 871 -25.02 47.38 29.74
CA GLU A 871 -24.61 48.77 29.51
C GLU A 871 -23.09 48.97 29.71
N THR A 872 -22.48 48.29 30.69
CA THR A 872 -21.04 48.33 30.95
C THR A 872 -20.28 47.68 29.80
N ALA A 873 -20.71 46.49 29.37
CA ALA A 873 -20.14 45.80 28.22
C ALA A 873 -20.22 46.66 26.95
N ARG A 874 -21.40 47.24 26.66
CA ARG A 874 -21.60 48.13 25.50
C ARG A 874 -20.67 49.36 25.56
N LEU A 875 -20.46 49.92 26.74
CA LEU A 875 -19.58 51.07 26.93
C LEU A 875 -18.10 50.71 26.68
N LEU A 876 -17.64 49.56 27.19
CA LEU A 876 -16.29 49.04 26.94
C LEU A 876 -16.07 48.72 25.45
N GLN A 877 -17.01 48.03 24.82
CA GLN A 877 -17.02 47.73 23.38
C GLN A 877 -16.97 48.99 22.49
N THR A 878 -17.76 50.01 22.86
CA THR A 878 -17.76 51.30 22.14
C THR A 878 -16.40 51.98 22.25
N HIS A 879 -15.77 51.91 23.42
CA HIS A 879 -14.48 52.52 23.67
C HIS A 879 -13.36 51.80 22.90
N LEU A 880 -13.36 50.46 22.87
CA LEU A 880 -12.41 49.66 22.10
C LEU A 880 -12.60 49.87 20.59
N THR A 881 -13.82 49.98 20.10
CA THR A 881 -14.08 50.29 18.68
C THR A 881 -13.47 51.64 18.26
N ALA A 882 -13.50 52.65 19.14
CA ALA A 882 -12.85 53.93 18.87
C ALA A 882 -11.31 53.83 18.87
N VAL A 883 -10.74 52.99 19.74
CA VAL A 883 -9.30 52.72 19.77
C VAL A 883 -8.86 52.03 18.48
N GLY A 884 -9.56 50.97 18.05
CA GLY A 884 -9.25 50.24 16.82
C GLY A 884 -9.29 51.14 15.59
N HIS A 885 -10.27 52.06 15.51
CA HIS A 885 -10.30 53.05 14.43
C HIS A 885 -9.03 53.94 14.36
N TYR A 886 -8.44 54.31 15.51
CA TYR A 886 -7.21 55.08 15.52
C TYR A 886 -5.97 54.24 15.19
N GLU A 887 -5.97 52.96 15.58
CA GLU A 887 -4.96 51.98 15.18
C GLU A 887 -4.96 51.77 13.65
N ASP A 888 -6.13 51.47 13.06
CA ASP A 888 -6.30 51.23 11.62
C ASP A 888 -5.94 52.44 10.74
N THR A 889 -6.12 53.65 11.27
CA THR A 889 -5.80 54.91 10.55
C THR A 889 -4.36 55.38 10.75
N GLY A 890 -3.54 54.61 11.49
CA GLY A 890 -2.15 54.95 11.81
C GLY A 890 -1.99 56.12 12.78
N ALA A 891 -3.07 56.55 13.45
CA ALA A 891 -3.07 57.66 14.40
C ALA A 891 -2.68 57.20 15.82
N LEU A 892 -1.49 56.60 15.95
CA LEU A 892 -1.06 55.87 17.15
C LEU A 892 -1.05 56.71 18.45
N ASP A 893 -0.69 58.01 18.39
CA ASP A 893 -0.78 58.92 19.54
C ASP A 893 -2.22 59.01 20.11
N LYS A 894 -3.23 58.95 19.24
CA LYS A 894 -4.64 58.96 19.64
C LYS A 894 -5.06 57.60 20.17
N ALA A 895 -4.58 56.50 19.58
CA ALA A 895 -4.82 55.15 20.09
C ALA A 895 -4.32 55.02 21.54
N VAL A 896 -3.09 55.49 21.83
CA VAL A 896 -2.52 55.55 23.18
C VAL A 896 -3.36 56.40 24.15
N GLN A 897 -3.79 57.60 23.73
CA GLN A 897 -4.62 58.47 24.56
C GLN A 897 -5.98 57.84 24.90
N HIS A 898 -6.62 57.21 23.92
CA HIS A 898 -7.91 56.55 24.10
C HIS A 898 -7.75 55.27 24.93
N MET A 899 -6.71 54.47 24.74
CA MET A 899 -6.47 53.29 25.56
C MET A 899 -6.15 53.65 27.02
N THR A 900 -5.43 54.74 27.25
CA THR A 900 -5.23 55.27 28.61
C THR A 900 -6.57 55.69 29.25
N SER A 901 -7.50 56.20 28.46
CA SER A 901 -8.85 56.55 28.93
C SER A 901 -9.70 55.30 29.18
N PHE A 902 -9.52 54.24 28.38
CA PHE A 902 -10.13 52.93 28.60
C PHE A 902 -9.71 52.32 29.93
N LYS A 903 -8.42 52.40 30.31
CA LYS A 903 -7.96 51.95 31.64
C LYS A 903 -8.66 52.68 32.79
N ARG A 904 -8.84 53.99 32.69
CA ARG A 904 -9.59 54.78 33.69
C ARG A 904 -11.07 54.41 33.73
N LEU A 905 -11.65 54.05 32.58
CA LEU A 905 -13.00 53.55 32.51
C LEU A 905 -13.11 52.21 33.25
N LEU A 906 -12.16 51.29 33.10
CA LEU A 906 -12.12 50.04 33.85
C LEU A 906 -12.06 50.28 35.37
N ASP A 907 -11.20 51.19 35.85
CA ASP A 907 -11.15 51.57 37.27
C ASP A 907 -12.50 52.08 37.79
N HIS A 908 -13.20 52.88 36.98
CA HIS A 908 -14.52 53.41 37.34
C HIS A 908 -15.62 52.35 37.37
N GLN A 909 -15.57 51.36 36.47
CA GLN A 909 -16.53 50.25 36.49
C GLN A 909 -16.24 49.27 37.63
N LEU A 910 -14.96 49.05 37.94
CA LEU A 910 -14.52 48.24 39.08
C LEU A 910 -15.00 48.87 40.39
N GLY A 911 -14.86 50.19 40.55
CA GLY A 911 -15.36 50.91 41.72
C GLY A 911 -16.89 50.93 41.87
N LYS A 912 -17.64 50.56 40.80
CA LYS A 912 -19.09 50.36 40.83
C LYS A 912 -19.49 48.90 41.02
N GLU A 913 -18.53 48.00 41.15
CA GLU A 913 -18.72 46.54 41.19
C GLU A 913 -19.43 45.99 39.94
N GLU A 914 -19.30 46.66 38.79
CA GLU A 914 -19.91 46.28 37.51
C GLU A 914 -19.04 45.36 36.67
N ILE A 915 -17.75 45.28 37.00
CA ILE A 915 -16.75 44.35 36.48
C ILE A 915 -15.99 43.79 37.68
N SER A 916 -15.55 42.53 37.61
CA SER A 916 -14.71 41.93 38.64
C SER A 916 -13.27 42.46 38.62
N GLU A 917 -12.55 42.25 39.72
CA GLU A 917 -11.12 42.58 39.81
C GLU A 917 -10.30 41.80 38.79
N TYR A 918 -10.61 40.50 38.60
CA TYR A 918 -9.99 39.64 37.59
C TYR A 918 -10.16 40.21 36.17
N ALA A 919 -11.39 40.46 35.72
CA ALA A 919 -11.64 40.96 34.37
C ALA A 919 -11.06 42.37 34.15
N ALA A 920 -11.10 43.24 35.17
CA ALA A 920 -10.54 44.58 35.09
C ALA A 920 -9.01 44.57 34.97
N ASP A 921 -8.31 43.71 35.72
CA ASP A 921 -6.86 43.62 35.70
C ASP A 921 -6.34 42.94 34.43
N THR A 922 -7.04 41.91 33.93
CA THR A 922 -6.75 41.30 32.62
C THR A 922 -6.86 42.35 31.51
N LEU A 923 -7.98 43.06 31.42
CA LEU A 923 -8.15 44.10 30.38
C LEU A 923 -7.17 45.26 30.51
N LYS A 924 -6.72 45.63 31.73
CA LYS A 924 -5.67 46.64 31.93
C LYS A 924 -4.30 46.14 31.47
N SER A 925 -3.98 44.88 31.73
CA SER A 925 -2.72 44.27 31.29
C SER A 925 -2.61 44.31 29.77
N HIS A 926 -3.67 43.92 29.06
CA HIS A 926 -3.70 44.03 27.59
C HIS A 926 -3.65 45.50 27.12
N ALA A 927 -4.36 46.41 27.80
CA ALA A 927 -4.28 47.83 27.48
C ALA A 927 -2.85 48.39 27.60
N ASP A 928 -2.07 47.95 28.58
CA ASP A 928 -0.67 48.37 28.76
C ASP A 928 0.26 47.84 27.67
N GLN A 929 0.10 46.57 27.29
CA GLN A 929 0.87 45.99 26.20
C GLN A 929 0.60 46.68 24.85
N LEU A 930 -0.66 47.07 24.58
CA LEU A 930 -1.00 47.85 23.38
C LEU A 930 -0.42 49.27 23.43
N ILE A 931 -0.44 49.92 24.60
CA ILE A 931 0.18 51.23 24.76
C ILE A 931 1.69 51.15 24.53
N GLU A 932 2.37 50.14 25.06
CA GLU A 932 3.80 49.92 24.85
C GLU A 932 4.11 49.61 23.38
N LYS A 933 3.26 48.85 22.69
CA LYS A 933 3.39 48.54 21.25
C LYS A 933 3.25 49.77 20.35
N TRP A 934 2.36 50.70 20.68
CA TRP A 934 2.11 51.90 19.88
C TRP A 934 3.07 53.07 20.17
N GLN A 935 3.76 53.04 21.32
CA GLN A 935 4.79 54.02 21.71
C GLN A 935 6.14 53.69 21.09
#